data_AF-A0A1R3HA25-F1
#
_entry.id   AF-A0A1R3HA25-F1
#
_cell.length_a   1.000
_cell.length_b   1.000
_cell.length_c   1.000
_cell.angle_alpha   90.00
_cell.angle_beta   90.00
_cell.angle_gamma   90.00
#
_symmetry.space_group_name_H-M   'P 1'
#
loop_
_entity.id
_entity.type
_entity.pdbx_description
1 polymer ?
#
loop_
_entity_poly.entity_id
_entity_poly.type
_entity_poly.pdbx_seq_one_letter_code
_entity_poly.pdbx_strand_id
1 'polypeptide(L)'
;MVNKDNKAEDEPSSLKWVWRPENIDSTVVQGKGDFSVNGIVDQKAMANDQSDYLWLMTRILINFLISLLGSQWAGYPSNSDKFDQRFVFETNVKLKEGKNLITLLSATVGFKNYGGKYDLIEAGVLAPIELVAHKGENTTVKDLSNQKWSYKIGLEGVENKIYDTECPSNVKWSSDNLPTNRNMTWSSDNLPTNRNMTWYKTTFKAPLGDKPVVVDLLGLGKGHAWVNNHSLGRYWPSYIVNETLCQTEVCDYRGTYSDSKCRSGCGQPTQRRYHVPRSFIKDGENTLVLFEEFGGDPSRVKFETVEVGSACVNAHVGKTVELSCYDRPISRIAFASFGNPQGECGSFAKGEAESSADVAKIIEKECVGKEACNFEVSERKFGKAYCNVKKLAVEAMTMYANNATGEKFCFLSNVNGQDDTTFDLQQDGQFFVPAWSVTILQNCNKEIYNSAKINSQISVMVKKPEEQPPKLTWMWAPEAMRDTLKGQGKFKASLLLDQKEATFDVSDYLWYMTSVDINDTIWQSWKTATLLVSTNGHALHAFVNSKLIGSQFSRQASGKQMVKGDDYSFVFEKPVSLNLGTNIISLLSATVGLTNYGEWYDLKPTGLVGGSVQLVNGNNTIDLTTSNWSYKVGLNNELNKRLYDPQSSQAKLFVADKVPIGRPLTWYKTSFQAPLGSEPVVVDLQGMGKGHAWVNGNSIGRYWPSQIADADGCNTCDYRGGYSDSRCRSNCGNPSQRWYHVPRSFLNNGTNTLILFEEIGGNMTDISFQIVTVGTVCGSAYEGSTLELACQGGRTIAEIQSATFGDPQAKCGPFKSGSSSVQNKSNSLAPACAGKTSCSIDVSTATFGSSSSGSGATRKLVVQAVCS
;
A
#
# COMPACT_ATOMS: atom_id res chain seq x y z
N MET A 1 3.17 -22.33 21.08
CA MET A 1 4.04 -22.17 22.26
C MET A 1 3.20 -21.67 23.44
N VAL A 2 3.55 -22.02 24.67
CA VAL A 2 2.93 -21.61 25.94
C VAL A 2 4.03 -21.23 26.92
N ASN A 3 3.81 -20.20 27.74
CA ASN A 3 4.79 -19.78 28.74
C ASN A 3 4.50 -20.44 30.08
N LYS A 4 5.54 -20.88 30.78
CA LYS A 4 5.44 -21.46 32.12
C LYS A 4 6.33 -20.69 33.08
N ASP A 5 5.85 -20.57 34.31
CA ASP A 5 6.61 -19.96 35.39
C ASP A 5 7.95 -20.66 35.57
N ASN A 6 8.98 -19.89 35.96
CA ASN A 6 10.30 -20.41 36.22
C ASN A 6 10.24 -21.55 37.26
N LYS A 7 10.91 -22.67 36.96
CA LYS A 7 11.05 -23.81 37.87
C LYS A 7 12.49 -23.98 38.34
N ALA A 8 13.21 -22.90 38.63
CA ALA A 8 14.54 -22.98 39.22
C ALA A 8 14.46 -23.53 40.67
N GLU A 9 15.40 -24.40 41.06
CA GLU A 9 15.50 -24.88 42.45
C GLU A 9 15.76 -23.70 43.40
N ASP A 10 14.99 -23.63 44.48
CA ASP A 10 15.11 -22.64 45.57
C ASP A 10 15.03 -21.16 45.15
N GLU A 11 14.45 -20.83 44.00
CA GLU A 11 14.23 -19.43 43.63
C GLU A 11 13.13 -18.81 44.52
N PRO A 12 13.38 -17.68 45.19
CA PRO A 12 12.37 -17.02 46.01
C PRO A 12 11.17 -16.63 45.16
N SER A 13 9.96 -16.66 45.75
CA SER A 13 8.69 -16.30 45.08
C SER A 13 8.67 -14.92 44.39
N SER A 14 9.66 -14.06 44.68
CA SER A 14 9.89 -12.77 44.05
C SER A 14 11.39 -12.45 43.96
N LEU A 15 11.80 -11.79 42.88
CA LEU A 15 13.17 -11.31 42.69
C LEU A 15 13.56 -10.25 43.73
N LYS A 16 14.83 -10.28 44.20
CA LYS A 16 15.36 -9.31 45.18
C LYS A 16 16.09 -8.19 44.47
N TRP A 17 15.45 -7.04 44.44
CA TRP A 17 15.94 -5.87 43.73
C TRP A 17 16.83 -4.99 44.59
N VAL A 18 17.90 -4.51 43.99
CA VAL A 18 18.62 -3.31 44.42
C VAL A 18 18.46 -2.23 43.36
N TRP A 19 18.59 -0.98 43.75
CA TRP A 19 18.34 0.13 42.86
C TRP A 19 19.34 1.26 43.06
N ARG A 20 19.41 2.15 42.08
CA ARG A 20 20.03 3.48 42.21
C ARG A 20 19.35 4.42 41.22
N PRO A 21 19.22 5.72 41.51
CA PRO A 21 18.73 6.66 40.52
C PRO A 21 19.80 6.89 39.45
N GLU A 22 19.37 7.28 38.25
CA GLU A 22 20.27 7.78 37.22
C GLU A 22 20.90 9.10 37.68
N ASN A 23 22.20 9.26 37.42
CA ASN A 23 22.88 10.51 37.75
C ASN A 23 22.54 11.56 36.70
N ILE A 24 21.75 12.55 37.11
CA ILE A 24 21.34 13.68 36.27
C ILE A 24 21.97 15.00 36.75
N ASP A 25 22.85 14.97 37.76
CA ASP A 25 23.36 16.21 38.37
C ASP A 25 24.19 17.06 37.40
N SER A 26 24.99 16.42 36.55
CA SER A 26 25.79 17.11 35.53
C SER A 26 24.92 17.92 34.55
N THR A 27 23.72 17.44 34.22
CA THR A 27 22.79 18.09 33.29
C THR A 27 21.75 18.95 33.99
N VAL A 28 20.97 18.37 34.91
CA VAL A 28 19.82 19.00 35.57
C VAL A 28 20.23 19.99 36.66
N VAL A 29 21.37 19.79 37.33
CA VAL A 29 21.85 20.68 38.39
C VAL A 29 22.93 21.65 37.87
N GLN A 30 23.90 21.14 37.12
CA GLN A 30 25.06 21.92 36.68
C GLN A 30 24.90 22.51 35.27
N GLY A 31 23.97 22.01 34.45
CA GLY A 31 23.77 22.48 33.07
C GLY A 31 25.00 22.32 32.18
N LYS A 32 25.81 21.28 32.42
CA LYS A 32 27.06 21.01 31.71
C LYS A 32 26.76 20.14 30.48
N GLY A 33 26.96 20.71 29.29
CA GLY A 33 26.90 19.98 28.03
C GLY A 33 28.28 19.69 27.47
N ASP A 34 28.35 18.73 26.55
CA ASP A 34 29.55 18.36 25.80
C ASP A 34 29.87 19.42 24.72
N PHE A 35 28.84 20.07 24.19
CA PHE A 35 28.93 21.14 23.19
C PHE A 35 27.82 22.18 23.37
N SER A 36 27.94 23.33 22.71
CA SER A 36 26.92 24.38 22.74
C SER A 36 26.80 25.11 21.42
N VAL A 37 25.58 25.39 21.01
CA VAL A 37 25.24 26.04 19.74
C VAL A 37 24.21 27.14 19.98
N ASN A 38 24.22 28.18 19.17
CA ASN A 38 23.14 29.17 19.16
C ASN A 38 22.01 28.65 18.28
N GLY A 39 20.82 28.47 18.84
CA GLY A 39 19.70 27.83 18.15
C GLY A 39 19.43 26.40 18.60
N ILE A 40 18.22 25.93 18.27
CA ILE A 40 17.81 24.54 18.40
C ILE A 40 18.28 23.75 17.19
N VAL A 41 18.77 22.53 17.44
CA VAL A 41 19.27 21.62 16.41
C VAL A 41 18.60 20.25 16.58
N ASP A 42 18.21 19.65 15.45
CA ASP A 42 17.68 18.29 15.34
C ASP A 42 18.54 17.28 16.11
N GLN A 43 17.89 16.40 16.87
CA GLN A 43 18.54 15.33 17.62
C GLN A 43 19.32 14.36 16.73
N LYS A 44 18.90 14.07 15.49
CA LYS A 44 19.66 13.24 14.56
C LYS A 44 21.02 13.86 14.25
N ALA A 45 21.05 15.16 13.98
CA ALA A 45 22.28 15.88 13.68
C ALA A 45 23.20 15.98 14.90
N MET A 46 22.62 16.17 16.10
CA MET A 46 23.40 16.32 17.34
C MET A 46 23.89 15.00 17.94
N ALA A 47 23.02 14.00 18.04
CA ALA A 47 23.34 12.73 18.68
C ALA A 47 23.92 11.70 17.70
N ASN A 48 23.70 11.86 16.39
CA ASN A 48 24.13 10.94 15.34
C ASN A 48 23.83 9.46 15.68
N ASP A 49 22.64 9.22 16.25
CA ASP A 49 22.16 7.92 16.74
C ASP A 49 23.08 7.19 17.76
N GLN A 50 24.01 7.91 18.40
CA GLN A 50 24.86 7.32 19.45
C GLN A 50 24.08 7.00 20.73
N SER A 51 22.94 7.66 20.94
CA SER A 51 22.03 7.37 22.05
C SER A 51 20.60 7.78 21.71
N ASP A 52 19.64 7.08 22.31
CA ASP A 52 18.22 7.45 22.26
C ASP A 52 17.96 8.79 22.95
N TYR A 53 18.83 9.19 23.88
CA TYR A 53 18.62 10.34 24.76
C TYR A 53 19.50 11.53 24.37
N LEU A 54 18.93 12.72 24.33
CA LEU A 54 19.65 13.98 24.15
C LEU A 54 19.15 15.00 25.17
N TRP A 55 20.06 15.54 25.99
CA TRP A 55 19.76 16.62 26.91
C TRP A 55 19.98 17.97 26.22
N LEU A 56 19.00 18.87 26.30
CA LEU A 56 19.09 20.26 25.83
C LEU A 56 18.96 21.19 27.03
N MET A 57 19.94 22.06 27.22
CA MET A 57 20.07 22.90 28.41
C MET A 57 20.26 24.36 28.02
N THR A 58 19.60 25.27 28.72
CA THR A 58 19.81 26.70 28.50
C THR A 58 19.60 27.49 29.78
N ARG A 59 20.25 28.66 29.86
CA ARG A 59 20.18 29.52 31.03
C ARG A 59 19.47 30.82 30.68
N ILE A 60 18.43 31.12 31.43
CA ILE A 60 17.67 32.36 31.29
C ILE A 60 17.82 33.21 32.55
N LEU A 61 17.93 34.52 32.38
CA LEU A 61 17.86 35.48 33.48
C LEU A 61 16.43 36.00 33.58
N ILE A 62 15.85 35.92 34.77
CA ILE A 62 14.50 36.38 35.07
C ILE A 62 14.58 37.41 36.19
N ASN A 63 14.07 38.62 35.93
CA ASN A 63 14.15 39.73 36.89
C ASN A 63 12.92 39.83 37.82
N PHE A 64 12.02 38.85 37.82
CA PHE A 64 10.83 38.81 38.70
C PHE A 64 10.37 37.37 39.00
N LEU A 65 9.91 37.11 40.23
CA LEU A 65 9.44 35.79 40.70
C LEU A 65 8.23 35.26 39.91
N ILE A 66 8.34 34.09 39.26
CA ILE A 66 7.22 33.38 38.61
C ILE A 66 7.35 31.87 38.88
N SER A 67 6.25 31.12 39.01
CA SER A 67 6.24 29.75 39.52
C SER A 67 5.58 28.72 38.55
N LEU A 68 6.10 27.46 38.40
CA LEU A 68 5.58 26.07 38.19
C LEU A 68 6.62 24.88 37.89
N LEU A 69 6.21 23.65 37.67
CA LEU A 69 7.09 22.50 37.35
C LEU A 69 6.19 21.54 36.58
N GLY A 70 6.69 20.83 35.56
CA GLY A 70 5.96 19.68 35.01
C GLY A 70 6.69 18.92 33.91
N SER A 71 6.11 17.77 33.54
CA SER A 71 6.51 16.85 32.48
C SER A 71 5.25 16.26 31.82
N GLN A 72 5.28 16.01 30.51
CA GLN A 72 4.24 15.30 29.75
C GLN A 72 4.91 14.52 28.62
N TRP A 73 4.28 13.44 28.19
CA TRP A 73 4.77 12.54 27.16
C TRP A 73 3.89 12.62 25.90
N ALA A 74 4.49 12.35 24.74
CA ALA A 74 3.75 12.14 23.50
C ALA A 74 2.84 10.92 23.62
N GLY A 75 1.52 11.11 23.58
CA GLY A 75 0.60 10.04 23.24
C GLY A 75 0.60 9.88 21.72
N TYR A 76 0.71 8.65 21.21
CA TYR A 76 0.37 8.39 19.82
C TYR A 76 -1.10 8.79 19.60
N PRO A 77 -1.42 9.68 18.65
CA PRO A 77 -2.80 10.05 18.39
C PRO A 77 -3.59 8.83 17.92
N SER A 78 -4.75 8.61 18.53
CA SER A 78 -5.70 7.54 18.18
C SER A 78 -6.50 7.83 16.89
N ASN A 79 -6.27 8.98 16.25
CA ASN A 79 -7.03 9.41 15.07
C ASN A 79 -6.12 9.64 13.84
N SER A 80 -6.27 8.70 12.89
CA SER A 80 -6.15 8.77 11.43
C SER A 80 -4.98 9.44 10.68
N ASP A 81 -4.07 10.20 11.30
CA ASP A 81 -2.86 10.68 10.60
C ASP A 81 -1.61 9.98 11.12
N LYS A 82 -1.36 8.76 10.61
CA LYS A 82 -0.21 7.89 10.93
C LYS A 82 1.18 8.51 10.68
N PHE A 83 1.28 9.78 10.28
CA PHE A 83 2.47 10.34 9.64
C PHE A 83 3.01 11.63 10.25
N ASP A 84 2.33 12.29 11.18
CA ASP A 84 2.86 13.44 11.91
C ASP A 84 2.96 13.13 13.42
N GLN A 85 4.18 12.84 13.90
CA GLN A 85 4.47 12.54 15.30
C GLN A 85 4.75 13.80 16.13
N ARG A 86 4.55 15.00 15.56
CA ARG A 86 4.76 16.26 16.27
C ARG A 86 3.63 16.49 17.27
N PHE A 87 4.02 16.80 18.51
CA PHE A 87 3.12 17.21 19.57
C PHE A 87 3.71 18.44 20.25
N VAL A 88 2.85 19.30 20.79
CA VAL A 88 3.27 20.44 21.60
C VAL A 88 3.22 20.02 23.06
N PHE A 89 4.33 20.19 23.78
CA PHE A 89 4.38 19.99 25.21
C PHE A 89 4.16 21.33 25.93
N GLU A 90 3.03 21.44 26.62
CA GLU A 90 2.71 22.62 27.42
C GLU A 90 2.66 22.24 28.90
N THR A 91 3.49 22.90 29.70
CA THR A 91 3.42 22.79 31.16
C THR A 91 3.75 24.12 31.78
N ASN A 92 3.21 24.34 32.98
CA ASN A 92 3.60 25.49 33.77
C ASN A 92 5.01 25.26 34.40
N VAL A 93 5.88 26.30 34.53
CA VAL A 93 7.28 26.24 35.08
C VAL A 93 7.69 27.36 36.08
N LYS A 94 8.60 27.09 37.07
CA LYS A 94 8.90 27.79 38.38
C LYS A 94 10.28 28.36 38.22
N LEU A 95 10.30 29.65 37.99
CA LEU A 95 11.48 30.43 37.74
C LEU A 95 11.74 31.31 38.96
N LYS A 96 12.89 31.09 39.59
CA LYS A 96 13.37 31.95 40.65
C LYS A 96 13.86 33.27 40.04
N GLU A 97 13.82 34.33 40.82
CA GLU A 97 14.50 35.56 40.43
C GLU A 97 16.01 35.29 40.26
N GLY A 98 16.60 35.83 39.20
CA GLY A 98 17.97 35.55 38.79
C GLY A 98 18.08 34.47 37.71
N LYS A 99 19.19 33.74 37.72
CA LYS A 99 19.52 32.74 36.68
C LYS A 99 18.73 31.45 36.92
N ASN A 100 17.96 31.03 35.92
CA ASN A 100 17.30 29.73 35.88
C ASN A 100 17.93 28.86 34.81
N LEU A 101 18.07 27.57 35.13
CA LEU A 101 18.48 26.54 34.18
C LEU A 101 17.22 25.80 33.72
N ILE A 102 17.01 25.77 32.42
CA ILE A 102 16.00 24.92 31.77
C ILE A 102 16.74 23.73 31.18
N THR A 103 16.30 22.52 31.51
CA THR A 103 16.86 21.27 31.02
C THR A 103 15.73 20.42 30.46
N LEU A 104 15.84 20.03 29.20
CA LEU A 104 14.92 19.17 28.48
C LEU A 104 15.62 17.86 28.15
N LEU A 105 14.93 16.73 28.32
CA LEU A 105 15.39 15.42 27.87
C LEU A 105 14.54 15.01 26.68
N SER A 106 15.18 14.90 25.52
CA SER A 106 14.58 14.38 24.30
C SER A 106 14.92 12.89 24.15
N ALA A 107 13.94 12.05 23.83
CA ALA A 107 14.12 10.62 23.66
C ALA A 107 13.55 10.13 22.32
N THR A 108 14.33 9.37 21.55
CA THR A 108 13.89 8.72 20.30
C THR A 108 13.53 7.26 20.56
N VAL A 109 12.57 6.72 19.78
CA VAL A 109 12.17 5.30 19.85
C VAL A 109 12.32 4.68 18.46
N GLY A 110 13.56 4.69 17.97
CA GLY A 110 13.89 4.42 16.58
C GLY A 110 13.53 5.60 15.67
N PHE A 111 14.21 5.69 14.52
CA PHE A 111 13.90 6.68 13.50
C PHE A 111 12.92 6.13 12.47
N LYS A 112 12.20 7.04 11.80
CA LYS A 112 11.34 6.69 10.68
C LYS A 112 12.17 6.00 9.60
N ASN A 113 11.66 4.89 9.09
CA ASN A 113 12.37 4.00 8.18
C ASN A 113 11.62 3.72 6.86
N TYR A 114 10.51 4.42 6.59
CA TYR A 114 9.73 4.31 5.36
C TYR A 114 8.92 5.59 5.07
N GLY A 115 8.58 5.85 3.80
CA GLY A 115 7.81 7.02 3.32
C GLY A 115 8.68 8.10 2.66
N GLY A 116 8.15 8.86 1.70
CA GLY A 116 8.95 9.86 0.97
C GLY A 116 9.70 10.83 1.91
N LYS A 117 11.00 11.02 1.67
CA LYS A 117 11.90 11.90 2.46
C LYS A 117 11.96 11.56 3.96
N TYR A 118 11.74 10.31 4.35
CA TYR A 118 11.73 9.92 5.77
C TYR A 118 13.04 10.27 6.50
N ASP A 119 14.17 10.27 5.78
CA ASP A 119 15.52 10.62 6.25
C ASP A 119 15.65 12.10 6.62
N LEU A 120 14.87 12.98 5.97
CA LEU A 120 14.84 14.42 6.24
C LEU A 120 13.92 14.79 7.41
N ILE A 121 13.11 13.87 7.93
CA ILE A 121 12.17 14.17 9.02
C ILE A 121 12.93 14.36 10.33
N GLU A 122 12.97 15.60 10.80
CA GLU A 122 13.65 16.02 12.02
C GLU A 122 13.15 15.27 13.25
N ALA A 123 14.03 15.04 14.24
CA ALA A 123 13.70 14.37 15.48
C ALA A 123 14.07 15.20 16.71
N GLY A 124 13.35 14.95 17.80
CA GLY A 124 13.58 15.58 19.10
C GLY A 124 12.88 16.93 19.28
N VAL A 125 13.43 17.78 20.16
CA VAL A 125 12.85 19.09 20.45
C VAL A 125 13.23 20.07 19.36
N LEU A 126 12.22 20.61 18.66
CA LEU A 126 12.36 21.59 17.58
C LEU A 126 11.77 22.94 17.99
N ALA A 127 12.12 24.00 17.27
CA ALA A 127 11.54 25.32 17.48
C ALA A 127 10.04 25.35 17.09
N PRO A 128 9.20 26.18 17.73
CA PRO A 128 9.57 27.15 18.77
C PRO A 128 9.57 26.56 20.20
N ILE A 129 10.44 27.08 21.08
CA ILE A 129 10.39 26.85 22.53
C ILE A 129 10.04 28.17 23.21
N GLU A 130 8.88 28.25 23.82
CA GLU A 130 8.34 29.52 24.32
C GLU A 130 8.08 29.50 25.82
N LEU A 131 8.36 30.62 26.48
CA LEU A 131 7.84 30.90 27.81
C LEU A 131 6.69 31.87 27.70
N VAL A 132 5.50 31.40 28.06
CA VAL A 132 4.27 32.19 28.05
C VAL A 132 3.93 32.59 29.48
N ALA A 133 3.83 33.88 29.73
CA ALA A 133 3.46 34.45 31.02
C ALA A 133 2.13 35.22 30.91
N HIS A 134 1.18 34.91 31.79
CA HIS A 134 -0.12 35.57 31.84
C HIS A 134 -0.18 36.52 33.05
N LYS A 135 -0.55 37.79 32.82
CA LYS A 135 -0.79 38.78 33.87
C LYS A 135 -2.13 39.49 33.60
N GLY A 136 -3.20 38.98 34.21
CA GLY A 136 -4.57 39.44 33.90
C GLY A 136 -4.98 39.01 32.49
N GLU A 137 -5.45 39.95 31.66
CA GLU A 137 -5.76 39.71 30.24
C GLU A 137 -4.54 39.80 29.30
N ASN A 138 -3.38 40.22 29.80
CA ASN A 138 -2.17 40.36 29.00
C ASN A 138 -1.32 39.08 29.01
N THR A 139 -0.92 38.63 27.83
CA THR A 139 0.00 37.50 27.62
C THR A 139 1.32 38.01 27.07
N THR A 140 2.42 37.66 27.73
CA THR A 140 3.78 37.93 27.28
C THR A 140 4.43 36.62 26.86
N VAL A 141 4.92 36.54 25.64
CA VAL A 141 5.63 35.38 25.10
C VAL A 141 7.11 35.71 24.95
N LYS A 142 7.98 34.85 25.46
CA LYS A 142 9.43 34.91 25.25
C LYS A 142 9.89 33.65 24.52
N ASP A 143 10.25 33.81 23.26
CA ASP A 143 10.86 32.75 22.45
C ASP A 143 12.31 32.52 22.88
N LEU A 144 12.61 31.26 23.19
CA LEU A 144 13.90 30.75 23.65
C LEU A 144 14.67 30.02 22.55
N SER A 145 14.11 29.89 21.34
CA SER A 145 14.65 29.02 20.29
C SER A 145 16.04 29.45 19.81
N ASN A 146 16.26 30.75 19.62
CA ASN A 146 17.50 31.29 19.04
C ASN A 146 18.62 31.56 20.05
N GLN A 147 18.42 31.24 21.33
CA GLN A 147 19.44 31.47 22.35
C GLN A 147 20.52 30.38 22.34
N LYS A 148 21.54 30.53 23.19
CA LYS A 148 22.58 29.50 23.36
C LYS A 148 22.01 28.29 24.09
N TRP A 149 22.10 27.12 23.46
CA TRP A 149 21.74 25.82 24.01
C TRP A 149 22.99 24.95 24.17
N SER A 150 23.11 24.30 25.32
CA SER A 150 24.14 23.31 25.63
C SER A 150 23.53 21.91 25.53
N TYR A 151 24.26 20.98 24.94
CA TYR A 151 23.76 19.63 24.64
C TYR A 151 24.63 18.56 25.31
N LYS A 152 24.02 17.51 25.85
CA LYS A 152 24.71 16.29 26.31
C LYS A 152 24.07 15.06 25.66
N ILE A 153 24.89 14.21 25.05
CA ILE A 153 24.42 12.98 24.38
C ILE A 153 24.31 11.87 25.42
N GLY A 154 23.17 11.19 25.47
CA GLY A 154 22.99 9.96 26.25
C GLY A 154 22.79 10.14 27.76
N LEU A 155 22.89 9.00 28.45
CA LEU A 155 22.70 8.86 29.89
C LEU A 155 24.02 8.47 30.55
N GLU A 156 24.30 9.08 31.70
CA GLU A 156 25.54 8.86 32.43
C GLU A 156 25.68 7.39 32.90
N GLY A 157 24.57 6.73 33.23
CA GLY A 157 24.59 5.31 33.58
C GLY A 157 24.93 4.38 32.42
N VAL A 158 24.57 4.77 31.19
CA VAL A 158 24.94 4.02 29.97
C VAL A 158 26.39 4.31 29.59
N GLU A 159 26.82 5.57 29.63
CA GLU A 159 28.22 6.00 29.40
C GLU A 159 29.19 5.25 30.33
N ASN A 160 28.82 5.16 31.62
CA ASN A 160 29.62 4.47 32.63
C ASN A 160 29.42 2.95 32.65
N LYS A 161 28.63 2.40 31.72
CA LYS A 161 28.33 0.97 31.60
C LYS A 161 27.89 0.36 32.93
N ILE A 162 26.97 0.99 33.65
CA ILE A 162 26.47 0.48 34.95
C ILE A 162 25.80 -0.90 34.82
N TYR A 163 25.35 -1.24 33.61
CA TYR A 163 24.84 -2.56 33.25
C TYR A 163 25.93 -3.64 33.11
N ASP A 164 27.22 -3.26 33.06
CA ASP A 164 28.36 -4.18 33.02
C ASP A 164 28.78 -4.57 34.44
N THR A 165 28.46 -5.80 34.81
CA THR A 165 28.74 -6.39 36.13
C THR A 165 29.99 -7.26 36.19
N GLU A 166 30.61 -7.54 35.04
CA GLU A 166 31.83 -8.36 34.92
C GLU A 166 33.10 -7.54 34.86
N CYS A 167 32.98 -6.26 34.53
CA CYS A 167 34.09 -5.32 34.52
C CYS A 167 33.97 -4.34 35.70
N PRO A 168 34.46 -4.68 36.91
CA PRO A 168 34.49 -3.77 38.03
C PRO A 168 35.65 -2.78 37.86
N SER A 169 35.61 -1.88 36.88
CA SER A 169 36.34 -0.60 36.89
C SER A 169 36.22 0.15 35.56
N ASN A 170 35.68 1.37 35.64
CA ASN A 170 36.29 2.59 35.09
C ASN A 170 35.75 3.84 35.82
N VAL A 171 35.54 3.75 37.14
CA VAL A 171 35.64 4.96 37.96
C VAL A 171 37.12 5.34 37.94
N LYS A 172 37.50 6.23 37.02
CA LYS A 172 38.75 6.98 37.17
C LYS A 172 38.62 7.78 38.45
N TRP A 173 39.22 7.28 39.53
CA TRP A 173 39.64 8.12 40.63
C TRP A 173 40.69 9.07 40.07
N SER A 174 40.26 10.28 39.68
CA SER A 174 41.20 11.38 39.50
C SER A 174 41.67 11.77 40.89
N SER A 175 42.99 11.74 41.07
CA SER A 175 43.69 12.04 42.32
C SER A 175 43.72 13.53 42.67
N ASP A 176 42.89 14.39 42.08
CA ASP A 176 42.89 15.82 42.43
C ASP A 176 41.48 16.43 42.39
N ASN A 177 41.03 16.85 43.58
CA ASN A 177 39.90 17.74 43.89
C ASN A 177 38.47 17.20 43.72
N LEU A 178 37.94 16.71 44.85
CA LEU A 178 36.50 16.60 45.17
C LEU A 178 35.76 17.93 44.90
N PRO A 179 34.48 17.83 44.49
CA PRO A 179 33.44 17.90 45.50
C PRO A 179 32.65 16.60 45.60
N THR A 180 32.42 16.21 46.84
CA THR A 180 31.47 15.21 47.33
C THR A 180 30.14 15.24 46.57
N ASN A 181 29.76 14.16 45.90
CA ASN A 181 28.39 13.63 45.96
C ASN A 181 28.29 12.20 45.42
N ARG A 182 28.10 11.27 46.37
CA ARG A 182 27.67 9.88 46.23
C ARG A 182 28.33 9.06 45.11
N ASN A 183 29.32 8.26 45.52
CA ASN A 183 29.41 6.88 45.06
C ASN A 183 28.01 6.26 45.20
N MET A 184 27.18 6.31 44.15
CA MET A 184 25.85 5.71 44.14
C MET A 184 26.04 4.20 44.06
N THR A 185 26.34 3.62 45.20
CA THR A 185 26.27 2.19 45.43
C THR A 185 24.83 1.76 45.24
N TRP A 186 24.64 0.57 44.68
CA TRP A 186 23.33 -0.06 44.62
C TRP A 186 22.75 -0.18 46.03
N SER A 187 21.51 0.27 46.24
CA SER A 187 20.81 0.21 47.53
C SER A 187 19.76 -0.89 47.53
N SER A 188 19.73 -1.69 48.60
CA SER A 188 18.67 -2.65 48.88
C SER A 188 17.50 -2.04 49.67
N ASP A 189 17.70 -0.83 50.21
CA ASP A 189 16.75 -0.21 51.13
C ASP A 189 15.76 0.65 50.37
N ASN A 190 14.50 0.63 50.81
CA ASN A 190 13.42 1.48 50.28
C ASN A 190 13.31 1.43 48.74
N LEU A 191 13.18 0.22 48.17
CA LEU A 191 13.02 0.01 46.74
C LEU A 191 11.90 0.93 46.19
N PRO A 192 12.23 1.92 45.35
CA PRO A 192 11.24 2.86 44.85
C PRO A 192 10.43 2.15 43.77
N THR A 193 9.11 2.28 43.85
CA THR A 193 8.21 1.95 42.75
C THR A 193 7.75 3.25 42.10
N ASN A 194 7.52 3.22 40.79
CA ASN A 194 7.06 4.38 40.01
C ASN A 194 7.96 5.61 40.10
N ARG A 195 9.27 5.41 40.26
CA ARG A 195 10.27 6.47 40.19
C ARG A 195 10.94 6.49 38.82
N ASN A 196 10.77 7.59 38.08
CA ASN A 196 11.41 7.82 36.80
C ASN A 196 12.94 7.83 36.91
N MET A 197 13.61 7.53 35.80
CA MET A 197 15.07 7.57 35.66
C MET A 197 15.77 6.75 36.75
N THR A 198 15.35 5.50 36.90
CA THR A 198 15.85 4.58 37.95
C THR A 198 16.52 3.37 37.32
N TRP A 199 17.66 2.97 37.86
CA TRP A 199 18.28 1.69 37.55
C TRP A 199 17.87 0.67 38.59
N TYR A 200 17.38 -0.48 38.12
CA TYR A 200 17.12 -1.65 38.92
C TYR A 200 18.11 -2.75 38.56
N LYS A 201 18.55 -3.50 39.56
CA LYS A 201 19.36 -4.69 39.38
C LYS A 201 18.84 -5.78 40.29
N THR A 202 18.73 -6.99 39.76
CA THR A 202 18.46 -8.18 40.54
C THR A 202 19.36 -9.30 40.05
N THR A 203 19.53 -10.29 40.90
CA THR A 203 20.01 -11.58 40.45
C THR A 203 18.85 -12.54 40.24
N PHE A 204 19.03 -13.50 39.35
CA PHE A 204 18.09 -14.60 39.11
C PHE A 204 18.87 -15.88 38.86
N LYS A 205 18.25 -17.02 39.15
CA LYS A 205 18.87 -18.31 38.84
C LYS A 205 18.54 -18.70 37.41
N ALA A 206 19.50 -19.32 36.73
CA ALA A 206 19.26 -19.84 35.39
C ALA A 206 18.05 -20.80 35.42
N PRO A 207 17.02 -20.58 34.58
CA PRO A 207 15.90 -21.50 34.49
C PRO A 207 16.39 -22.91 34.12
N LEU A 208 15.84 -23.95 34.77
CA LEU A 208 16.25 -25.32 34.49
C LEU A 208 15.98 -25.70 33.02
N GLY A 209 16.80 -26.62 32.50
CA GLY A 209 16.71 -27.14 31.14
C GLY A 209 17.19 -26.16 30.07
N ASP A 210 16.88 -26.48 28.82
CA ASP A 210 17.36 -25.80 27.61
C ASP A 210 16.31 -24.88 26.95
N LYS A 211 15.06 -24.93 27.43
CA LYS A 211 13.90 -24.21 26.88
C LYS A 211 14.15 -22.71 26.72
N PRO A 212 13.68 -22.05 25.65
CA PRO A 212 13.86 -20.60 25.48
C PRO A 212 13.37 -19.81 26.69
N VAL A 213 14.07 -18.74 27.03
CA VAL A 213 13.76 -17.92 28.21
C VAL A 213 13.23 -16.58 27.76
N VAL A 214 12.20 -16.10 28.46
CA VAL A 214 11.70 -14.74 28.34
C VAL A 214 11.64 -14.10 29.72
N VAL A 215 11.78 -12.78 29.77
CA VAL A 215 11.47 -11.99 30.95
C VAL A 215 10.13 -11.29 30.71
N ASP A 216 9.17 -11.53 31.61
CA ASP A 216 7.90 -10.81 31.67
C ASP A 216 8.15 -9.51 32.43
N LEU A 217 8.13 -8.39 31.70
CA LEU A 217 8.37 -7.05 32.26
C LEU A 217 7.07 -6.33 32.63
N LEU A 218 5.97 -7.06 32.80
CA LEU A 218 4.70 -6.48 33.22
C LEU A 218 4.84 -5.73 34.55
N GLY A 219 4.29 -4.51 34.61
CA GLY A 219 4.40 -3.62 35.77
C GLY A 219 5.46 -2.53 35.62
N LEU A 220 6.34 -2.65 34.61
CA LEU A 220 7.30 -1.62 34.25
C LEU A 220 6.75 -0.61 33.23
N GLY A 221 7.46 0.49 33.07
CA GLY A 221 7.12 1.62 32.21
C GLY A 221 7.74 1.48 30.82
N LYS A 222 8.93 2.05 30.67
CA LYS A 222 9.74 2.09 29.43
C LYS A 222 11.21 2.12 29.81
N GLY A 223 12.08 1.50 29.02
CA GLY A 223 13.51 1.69 29.15
C GLY A 223 14.31 0.62 28.44
N HIS A 224 15.43 0.20 29.04
CA HIS A 224 16.39 -0.74 28.44
C HIS A 224 16.74 -1.86 29.42
N ALA A 225 16.95 -3.06 28.90
CA ALA A 225 17.25 -4.24 29.70
C ALA A 225 18.57 -4.90 29.27
N TRP A 226 19.31 -5.42 30.25
CA TRP A 226 20.54 -6.18 30.05
C TRP A 226 20.57 -7.43 30.92
N VAL A 227 21.03 -8.54 30.36
CA VAL A 227 21.33 -9.76 31.10
C VAL A 227 22.80 -10.07 30.95
N ASN A 228 23.52 -10.14 32.07
CA ASN A 228 24.98 -10.34 32.10
C ASN A 228 25.70 -9.47 31.07
N ASN A 229 25.44 -8.16 31.11
CA ASN A 229 26.03 -7.12 30.24
C ASN A 229 25.56 -7.13 28.78
N HIS A 230 24.84 -8.16 28.35
CA HIS A 230 24.27 -8.21 27.01
C HIS A 230 22.94 -7.48 26.97
N SER A 231 22.82 -6.54 26.04
CA SER A 231 21.58 -5.80 25.83
C SER A 231 20.49 -6.72 25.28
N LEU A 232 19.32 -6.71 25.93
CA LEU A 232 18.09 -7.30 25.42
C LEU A 232 17.30 -6.32 24.53
N GLY A 233 17.70 -5.04 24.51
CA GLY A 233 17.04 -3.96 23.78
C GLY A 233 16.10 -3.12 24.64
N ARG A 234 15.24 -2.35 23.96
CA ARG A 234 14.23 -1.47 24.58
C ARG A 234 13.04 -2.28 25.06
N TYR A 235 12.52 -1.96 26.23
CA TYR A 235 11.22 -2.44 26.70
C TYR A 235 10.22 -1.28 26.83
N TRP A 236 8.94 -1.57 26.59
CA TRP A 236 7.84 -0.62 26.74
C TRP A 236 6.48 -1.30 27.03
N PRO A 237 6.35 -2.08 28.12
CA PRO A 237 5.14 -2.83 28.43
C PRO A 237 3.99 -1.93 28.93
N SER A 238 4.25 -0.68 29.31
CA SER A 238 3.18 0.29 29.61
C SER A 238 2.43 0.77 28.37
N TYR A 239 2.94 0.53 27.16
CA TYR A 239 2.29 0.92 25.91
C TYR A 239 1.28 -0.15 25.47
N ILE A 240 0.00 0.13 25.71
CA ILE A 240 -1.11 -0.81 25.48
C ILE A 240 -1.68 -0.67 24.06
N VAL A 241 -1.91 -1.81 23.39
CA VAL A 241 -2.56 -1.85 22.08
C VAL A 241 -4.04 -1.46 22.21
N ASN A 242 -4.50 -0.54 21.37
CA ASN A 242 -5.91 -0.15 21.32
C ASN A 242 -6.79 -1.38 21.01
N GLU A 243 -7.82 -1.59 21.84
CA GLU A 243 -8.76 -2.71 21.75
C GLU A 243 -9.47 -2.81 20.40
N THR A 244 -9.70 -1.68 19.73
CA THR A 244 -10.45 -1.63 18.47
C THR A 244 -9.65 -2.08 17.23
N LEU A 245 -8.36 -2.43 17.38
CA LEU A 245 -7.47 -2.76 16.26
C LEU A 245 -7.46 -4.24 15.85
N CYS A 246 -7.99 -5.14 16.68
CA CYS A 246 -8.07 -6.57 16.36
C CYS A 246 -9.42 -6.87 15.74
N GLN A 247 -9.40 -7.63 14.64
CA GLN A 247 -10.64 -8.12 14.04
C GLN A 247 -11.26 -9.17 14.97
N THR A 248 -12.59 -9.20 15.01
CA THR A 248 -13.35 -10.20 15.78
C THR A 248 -13.45 -11.55 15.06
N GLU A 249 -13.09 -11.61 13.77
CA GLU A 249 -13.12 -12.83 12.94
C GLU A 249 -11.79 -13.62 13.00
N VAL A 250 -11.86 -14.95 12.85
CA VAL A 250 -10.69 -15.84 12.88
C VAL A 250 -9.80 -15.57 11.66
N CYS A 251 -8.50 -15.34 11.90
CA CYS A 251 -7.52 -15.10 10.85
C CYS A 251 -7.45 -16.29 9.87
N ASP A 252 -7.79 -16.03 8.61
CA ASP A 252 -7.71 -17.00 7.51
C ASP A 252 -6.49 -16.70 6.63
N TYR A 253 -5.65 -17.71 6.37
CA TYR A 253 -4.51 -17.61 5.46
C TYR A 253 -4.96 -17.34 4.01
N ARG A 254 -6.21 -17.68 3.67
CA ARG A 254 -6.83 -17.48 2.36
C ARG A 254 -7.39 -16.06 2.23
N GLY A 255 -7.34 -15.49 1.02
CA GLY A 255 -7.80 -14.13 0.72
C GLY A 255 -6.73 -13.05 0.93
N THR A 256 -6.88 -11.90 0.26
CA THR A 256 -5.88 -10.84 0.22
C THR A 256 -5.45 -10.43 1.62
N TYR A 257 -4.16 -10.61 1.89
CA TYR A 257 -3.57 -10.22 3.15
C TYR A 257 -3.51 -8.70 3.26
N SER A 258 -3.81 -8.17 4.45
CA SER A 258 -3.44 -6.83 4.86
C SER A 258 -2.81 -6.91 6.25
N ASP A 259 -2.01 -5.90 6.60
CA ASP A 259 -1.38 -5.78 7.91
C ASP A 259 -2.38 -5.69 9.09
N SER A 260 -3.66 -5.47 8.79
CA SER A 260 -4.76 -5.43 9.75
C SER A 260 -5.55 -6.74 9.86
N LYS A 261 -5.38 -7.67 8.92
CA LYS A 261 -6.22 -8.87 8.77
C LYS A 261 -6.10 -9.84 9.95
N CYS A 262 -4.89 -10.02 10.47
CA CYS A 262 -4.59 -11.06 11.44
C CYS A 262 -3.90 -10.51 12.70
N ARG A 263 -4.31 -9.31 13.13
CA ARG A 263 -3.77 -8.69 14.35
C ARG A 263 -4.28 -9.44 15.58
N SER A 264 -3.38 -9.61 16.55
CA SER A 264 -3.68 -10.23 17.84
C SER A 264 -3.04 -9.41 18.96
N GLY A 265 -3.43 -9.66 20.22
CA GLY A 265 -2.86 -8.99 21.38
C GLY A 265 -3.45 -7.60 21.71
N CYS A 266 -4.65 -7.28 21.22
CA CYS A 266 -5.30 -6.01 21.56
C CYS A 266 -5.74 -5.95 23.04
N GLY A 267 -5.73 -4.74 23.62
CA GLY A 267 -5.94 -4.52 25.06
C GLY A 267 -4.80 -5.02 25.95
N GLN A 268 -3.69 -5.49 25.36
CA GLN A 268 -2.50 -5.96 26.06
C GLN A 268 -1.31 -5.05 25.72
N PRO A 269 -0.21 -5.10 26.49
CA PRO A 269 1.04 -4.47 26.10
C PRO A 269 1.46 -4.88 24.68
N THR A 270 1.89 -3.94 23.84
CA THR A 270 2.41 -4.23 22.48
C THR A 270 3.50 -5.30 22.51
N GLN A 271 4.34 -5.25 23.55
CA GLN A 271 5.24 -6.30 23.90
C GLN A 271 5.34 -6.38 25.43
N ARG A 272 4.95 -7.53 25.98
CA ARG A 272 5.04 -7.81 27.42
C ARG A 272 6.28 -8.63 27.79
N ARG A 273 6.60 -9.59 26.93
CA ARG A 273 7.65 -10.58 27.14
C ARG A 273 8.83 -10.29 26.23
N TYR A 274 10.02 -10.28 26.82
CA TYR A 274 11.26 -9.95 26.14
C TYR A 274 12.15 -11.18 26.13
N HIS A 275 12.62 -11.56 24.94
CA HIS A 275 13.44 -12.75 24.78
C HIS A 275 14.80 -12.58 25.47
N VAL A 276 15.20 -13.58 26.25
CA VAL A 276 16.51 -13.66 26.91
C VAL A 276 17.25 -14.82 26.27
N PRO A 277 18.22 -14.57 25.37
CA PRO A 277 19.01 -15.63 24.76
C PRO A 277 19.68 -16.49 25.83
N ARG A 278 19.56 -17.83 25.71
CA ARG A 278 20.19 -18.78 26.63
C ARG A 278 21.71 -18.58 26.72
N SER A 279 22.35 -18.18 25.63
CA SER A 279 23.78 -17.87 25.60
C SER A 279 24.20 -16.65 26.42
N PHE A 280 23.25 -15.80 26.83
CA PHE A 280 23.53 -14.69 27.75
C PHE A 280 23.44 -15.13 29.22
N ILE A 281 22.92 -16.34 29.49
CA ILE A 281 22.71 -16.87 30.84
C ILE A 281 23.87 -17.82 31.18
N LYS A 282 24.51 -17.60 32.31
CA LYS A 282 25.53 -18.45 32.93
C LYS A 282 24.88 -19.47 33.85
N ASP A 283 25.55 -20.60 34.06
CA ASP A 283 25.16 -21.55 35.09
C ASP A 283 25.20 -20.90 36.48
N GLY A 284 24.13 -21.06 37.26
CA GLY A 284 24.01 -20.47 38.59
C GLY A 284 23.36 -19.09 38.60
N GLU A 285 24.04 -18.10 39.21
CA GLU A 285 23.50 -16.76 39.42
C GLU A 285 23.78 -15.83 38.24
N ASN A 286 22.73 -15.17 37.76
CA ASN A 286 22.73 -14.27 36.62
C ASN A 286 22.26 -12.89 37.07
N THR A 287 22.69 -11.85 36.37
CA THR A 287 22.27 -10.48 36.68
C THR A 287 21.36 -9.94 35.60
N LEU A 288 20.20 -9.42 36.01
CA LEU A 288 19.34 -8.57 35.19
C LEU A 288 19.52 -7.12 35.65
N VAL A 289 19.89 -6.23 34.73
CA VAL A 289 19.93 -4.79 34.93
C VAL A 289 18.88 -4.14 34.05
N LEU A 290 18.08 -3.26 34.62
CA LEU A 290 17.04 -2.51 33.93
C LEU A 290 17.29 -1.01 34.15
N PHE A 291 17.25 -0.23 33.09
CA PHE A 291 17.02 1.20 33.16
C PHE A 291 15.53 1.45 32.98
N GLU A 292 14.88 2.15 33.91
CA GLU A 292 13.46 2.51 33.91
C GLU A 292 13.29 4.02 33.79
N GLU A 293 12.71 4.46 32.68
CA GLU A 293 12.54 5.86 32.28
C GLU A 293 11.27 6.46 32.87
N PHE A 294 10.14 5.74 32.83
CA PHE A 294 8.80 6.27 33.18
C PHE A 294 8.43 6.03 34.63
N GLY A 295 9.11 5.08 35.28
CA GLY A 295 8.77 4.60 36.61
C GLY A 295 7.82 3.42 36.52
N GLY A 296 8.16 2.34 37.22
CA GLY A 296 7.35 1.14 37.29
C GLY A 296 7.62 0.36 38.57
N ASP A 297 6.98 -0.79 38.69
CA ASP A 297 7.15 -1.69 39.82
C ASP A 297 7.85 -2.98 39.38
N PRO A 298 9.13 -3.17 39.72
CA PRO A 298 9.89 -4.35 39.33
C PRO A 298 9.47 -5.61 40.11
N SER A 299 8.59 -5.52 41.12
CA SER A 299 8.14 -6.66 41.92
C SER A 299 7.43 -7.74 41.11
N ARG A 300 6.84 -7.38 39.96
CA ARG A 300 6.09 -8.26 39.06
C ARG A 300 6.93 -8.89 37.95
N VAL A 301 8.19 -8.47 37.83
CA VAL A 301 9.12 -9.00 36.85
C VAL A 301 9.44 -10.44 37.21
N LYS A 302 9.30 -11.32 36.23
CA LYS A 302 9.62 -12.74 36.39
C LYS A 302 10.19 -13.32 35.11
N PHE A 303 10.99 -14.35 35.26
CA PHE A 303 11.44 -15.16 34.14
C PHE A 303 10.43 -16.27 33.89
N GLU A 304 10.21 -16.58 32.62
CA GLU A 304 9.37 -17.68 32.18
C GLU A 304 10.17 -18.50 31.15
N THR A 305 9.88 -19.80 31.07
CA THR A 305 10.34 -20.62 29.96
C THR A 305 9.22 -20.74 28.94
N VAL A 306 9.60 -20.71 27.66
CA VAL A 306 8.68 -20.88 26.54
C VAL A 306 8.69 -22.35 26.15
N GLU A 307 7.52 -22.99 26.18
CA GLU A 307 7.36 -24.41 25.90
C GLU A 307 6.36 -24.66 24.76
N VAL A 308 6.36 -25.85 24.18
CA VAL A 308 5.46 -26.22 23.08
C VAL A 308 4.08 -26.64 23.62
N GLY A 309 3.00 -25.89 23.34
CA GLY A 309 1.65 -26.19 23.84
C GLY A 309 0.89 -27.28 23.07
N SER A 310 1.10 -27.34 21.76
CA SER A 310 0.67 -28.41 20.85
C SER A 310 1.85 -28.70 19.92
N ALA A 311 2.09 -29.98 19.64
CA ALA A 311 3.18 -30.42 18.78
C ALA A 311 2.61 -31.05 17.52
N CYS A 312 3.22 -30.74 16.39
CA CYS A 312 2.65 -31.03 15.09
C CYS A 312 3.70 -31.63 14.16
N VAL A 313 3.30 -32.65 13.42
CA VAL A 313 4.09 -33.29 12.37
C VAL A 313 3.33 -33.15 11.06
N ASN A 314 4.07 -32.86 9.97
CA ASN A 314 3.59 -33.03 8.59
C ASN A 314 4.77 -33.49 7.73
N ALA A 315 4.86 -34.79 7.43
CA ALA A 315 6.06 -35.40 6.88
C ALA A 315 5.74 -36.42 5.77
N HIS A 316 6.55 -36.43 4.71
CA HIS A 316 6.39 -37.35 3.59
C HIS A 316 6.79 -38.80 3.93
N VAL A 317 6.31 -39.76 3.13
CA VAL A 317 6.71 -41.18 3.14
C VAL A 317 8.22 -41.38 3.01
N GLY A 318 8.73 -42.40 3.70
CA GLY A 318 10.14 -42.79 3.70
C GLY A 318 11.02 -41.91 4.58
N LYS A 319 10.41 -41.02 5.38
CA LYS A 319 11.12 -40.23 6.40
C LYS A 319 10.87 -40.83 7.78
N THR A 320 11.93 -40.93 8.57
CA THR A 320 11.80 -41.14 10.01
C THR A 320 11.42 -39.82 10.64
N VAL A 321 10.36 -39.82 11.44
CA VAL A 321 9.87 -38.63 12.13
C VAL A 321 9.95 -38.86 13.61
N GLU A 322 10.45 -37.82 14.27
CA GLU A 322 10.34 -37.67 15.71
C GLU A 322 9.16 -36.76 16.01
N LEU A 323 8.19 -37.27 16.79
CA LEU A 323 7.14 -36.44 17.40
C LEU A 323 7.52 -36.26 18.87
N SER A 324 7.92 -35.05 19.24
CA SER A 324 8.26 -34.70 20.62
C SER A 324 7.48 -33.46 21.06
N CYS A 325 7.09 -33.44 22.33
CA CYS A 325 6.50 -32.26 22.98
C CYS A 325 7.53 -31.51 23.85
N TYR A 326 8.81 -31.56 23.46
CA TYR A 326 9.97 -30.99 24.18
C TYR A 326 9.96 -31.31 25.70
N ASP A 327 10.48 -32.50 26.05
CA ASP A 327 10.59 -33.07 27.41
C ASP A 327 9.25 -33.22 28.16
N ARG A 328 8.15 -33.47 27.45
CA ARG A 328 6.83 -33.70 28.05
C ARG A 328 6.09 -34.86 27.41
N PRO A 329 5.39 -35.70 28.20
CA PRO A 329 4.61 -36.78 27.66
C PRO A 329 3.44 -36.24 26.85
N ILE A 330 3.25 -36.81 25.66
CA ILE A 330 2.12 -36.50 24.79
C ILE A 330 0.82 -36.93 25.52
N SER A 331 -0.09 -35.99 25.75
CA SER A 331 -1.31 -36.21 26.57
C SER A 331 -2.44 -36.89 25.78
N ARG A 332 -2.61 -36.47 24.53
CA ARG A 332 -3.50 -37.11 23.56
C ARG A 332 -3.10 -36.72 22.15
N ILE A 333 -3.50 -37.54 21.20
CA ILE A 333 -3.44 -37.20 19.78
C ILE A 333 -4.78 -36.59 19.43
N ALA A 334 -4.75 -35.34 19.01
CA ALA A 334 -5.97 -34.63 18.64
C ALA A 334 -6.25 -34.73 17.15
N PHE A 335 -5.23 -35.06 16.37
CA PHE A 335 -5.35 -35.40 14.97
C PHE A 335 -4.21 -36.34 14.55
N ALA A 336 -4.51 -37.33 13.70
CA ALA A 336 -3.49 -38.08 12.97
C ALA A 336 -4.05 -38.69 11.68
N SER A 337 -3.25 -38.63 10.63
CA SER A 337 -3.60 -39.08 9.28
C SER A 337 -2.35 -39.46 8.50
N PHE A 338 -2.45 -40.53 7.72
CA PHE A 338 -1.40 -40.98 6.81
C PHE A 338 -1.97 -41.15 5.41
N GLY A 339 -1.44 -40.38 4.47
CA GLY A 339 -2.06 -40.23 3.17
C GLY A 339 -1.74 -38.87 2.55
N ASN A 340 -2.73 -37.99 2.47
CA ASN A 340 -2.58 -36.61 2.01
C ASN A 340 -3.30 -35.60 2.92
N PRO A 341 -2.99 -35.56 4.23
CA PRO A 341 -3.62 -34.64 5.19
C PRO A 341 -3.42 -33.15 4.84
N GLN A 342 -4.36 -32.32 5.30
CA GLN A 342 -4.48 -30.89 5.04
C GLN A 342 -4.47 -30.07 6.35
N GLY A 343 -4.29 -28.75 6.26
CA GLY A 343 -4.26 -27.82 7.41
C GLY A 343 -2.86 -27.51 7.96
N GLU A 344 -2.79 -26.62 8.94
CA GLU A 344 -1.56 -26.26 9.68
C GLU A 344 -1.65 -26.68 11.16
N CYS A 345 -0.52 -26.65 11.87
CA CYS A 345 -0.46 -27.01 13.28
C CYS A 345 -1.46 -26.22 14.13
N GLY A 346 -2.43 -26.89 14.77
CA GLY A 346 -3.57 -26.25 15.44
C GLY A 346 -4.91 -26.50 14.73
N SER A 347 -4.88 -27.06 13.51
CA SER A 347 -6.00 -27.16 12.56
C SER A 347 -5.87 -28.30 11.52
N PHE A 348 -5.16 -29.40 11.82
CA PHE A 348 -4.97 -30.49 10.84
C PHE A 348 -6.28 -31.27 10.53
N ALA A 349 -6.38 -31.76 9.29
CA ALA A 349 -7.52 -32.53 8.77
C ALA A 349 -7.08 -33.68 7.83
N LYS A 350 -7.88 -34.75 7.74
CA LYS A 350 -7.64 -35.97 6.93
C LYS A 350 -7.75 -35.66 5.43
N GLY A 351 -7.03 -36.40 4.58
CA GLY A 351 -7.00 -36.22 3.12
C GLY A 351 -7.83 -37.25 2.33
N GLU A 352 -7.79 -37.17 1.00
CA GLU A 352 -8.55 -38.06 0.08
C GLU A 352 -7.97 -39.47 -0.09
N ALA A 353 -6.67 -39.62 0.06
CA ALA A 353 -5.98 -40.89 -0.07
C ALA A 353 -5.39 -41.24 1.28
N GLU A 354 -6.27 -41.60 2.20
CA GLU A 354 -5.91 -42.08 3.51
C GLU A 354 -5.56 -43.56 3.44
N SER A 355 -4.64 -43.95 4.28
CA SER A 355 -4.54 -45.35 4.64
C SER A 355 -5.83 -45.85 5.29
N SER A 356 -6.13 -47.13 5.07
CA SER A 356 -7.21 -47.84 5.75
C SER A 356 -6.97 -48.09 7.26
N ALA A 357 -5.79 -47.76 7.78
CA ALA A 357 -5.47 -47.96 9.20
C ALA A 357 -5.93 -46.78 10.09
N ASP A 358 -6.26 -47.06 11.36
CA ASP A 358 -6.57 -46.03 12.37
C ASP A 358 -5.27 -45.39 12.89
N VAL A 359 -4.74 -44.45 12.11
CA VAL A 359 -3.44 -43.80 12.36
C VAL A 359 -3.41 -43.10 13.73
N ALA A 360 -4.53 -42.52 14.18
CA ALA A 360 -4.63 -41.89 15.49
C ALA A 360 -4.42 -42.90 16.61
N LYS A 361 -5.11 -44.06 16.59
CA LYS A 361 -4.89 -45.09 17.61
C LYS A 361 -3.49 -45.72 17.56
N ILE A 362 -2.91 -45.85 16.37
CA ILE A 362 -1.55 -46.36 16.20
C ILE A 362 -0.56 -45.41 16.88
N ILE A 363 -0.65 -44.11 16.59
CA ILE A 363 0.21 -43.09 17.19
C ILE A 363 -0.10 -42.93 18.68
N GLU A 364 -1.36 -42.98 19.11
CA GLU A 364 -1.74 -42.91 20.53
C GLU A 364 -1.07 -44.02 21.33
N LYS A 365 -1.17 -45.28 20.87
CA LYS A 365 -0.57 -46.43 21.54
C LYS A 365 0.95 -46.33 21.63
N GLU A 366 1.58 -45.68 20.66
CA GLU A 366 3.04 -45.61 20.57
C GLU A 366 3.65 -44.39 21.27
N CYS A 367 2.92 -43.27 21.31
CA CYS A 367 3.43 -41.95 21.69
C CYS A 367 2.79 -41.36 22.95
N VAL A 368 1.52 -41.66 23.25
CA VAL A 368 0.87 -41.12 24.45
C VAL A 368 1.57 -41.69 25.69
N GLY A 369 1.96 -40.80 26.62
CA GLY A 369 2.74 -41.14 27.80
C GLY A 369 4.26 -41.17 27.63
N LYS A 370 4.80 -40.95 26.42
CA LYS A 370 6.26 -40.81 26.16
C LYS A 370 6.64 -39.38 25.81
N GLU A 371 7.84 -38.95 26.19
CA GLU A 371 8.37 -37.59 25.95
C GLU A 371 8.71 -37.32 24.48
N ALA A 372 9.21 -38.36 23.81
CA ALA A 372 9.39 -38.42 22.37
C ALA A 372 9.07 -39.83 21.88
N CYS A 373 8.56 -39.92 20.66
CA CYS A 373 8.42 -41.17 19.96
C CYS A 373 8.97 -41.02 18.55
N ASN A 374 9.68 -42.06 18.10
CA ASN A 374 10.32 -42.11 16.81
C ASN A 374 9.67 -43.21 15.99
N PHE A 375 9.23 -42.88 14.79
CA PHE A 375 8.64 -43.86 13.89
C PHE A 375 8.92 -43.50 12.43
N GLU A 376 9.09 -44.55 11.63
CA GLU A 376 9.25 -44.42 10.19
C GLU A 376 7.88 -44.26 9.54
N VAL A 377 7.74 -43.19 8.74
CA VAL A 377 6.53 -42.93 7.95
C VAL A 377 6.51 -43.90 6.76
N SER A 378 5.88 -45.06 6.95
CA SER A 378 5.82 -46.14 5.97
C SER A 378 4.42 -46.74 5.83
N GLU A 379 4.15 -47.28 4.64
CA GLU A 379 2.88 -47.99 4.37
C GLU A 379 2.77 -49.31 5.13
N ARG A 380 3.89 -49.90 5.56
CA ARG A 380 3.88 -51.11 6.39
C ARG A 380 3.29 -50.82 7.77
N LYS A 381 3.59 -49.65 8.33
CA LYS A 381 3.19 -49.25 9.68
C LYS A 381 1.84 -48.56 9.71
N PHE A 382 1.65 -47.59 8.82
CA PHE A 382 0.46 -46.78 8.80
C PHE A 382 -0.57 -47.24 7.78
N GLY A 383 -0.34 -48.34 7.04
CA GLY A 383 -1.21 -48.92 6.01
C GLY A 383 -1.02 -48.31 4.62
N LYS A 384 -1.49 -49.00 3.55
CA LYS A 384 -1.32 -48.55 2.16
C LYS A 384 -2.23 -47.37 1.85
N ALA A 385 -1.64 -46.29 1.36
CA ALA A 385 -2.35 -45.11 0.91
C ALA A 385 -2.12 -44.94 -0.58
N TYR A 386 -3.19 -44.92 -1.38
CA TYR A 386 -3.10 -44.92 -2.83
C TYR A 386 -3.09 -43.49 -3.39
N CYS A 387 -2.04 -42.73 -3.07
CA CYS A 387 -1.76 -41.40 -3.64
C CYS A 387 -0.31 -41.21 -4.11
N ASN A 388 -0.14 -40.23 -5.00
CA ASN A 388 1.14 -39.88 -5.63
C ASN A 388 2.16 -39.31 -4.63
N VAL A 389 1.71 -38.49 -3.67
CA VAL A 389 2.57 -37.93 -2.61
C VAL A 389 1.93 -38.27 -1.26
N LYS A 390 2.57 -39.18 -0.53
CA LYS A 390 2.10 -39.68 0.76
C LYS A 390 2.76 -38.90 1.90
N LYS A 391 1.97 -38.44 2.87
CA LYS A 391 2.38 -37.68 4.04
C LYS A 391 1.63 -38.15 5.28
N LEU A 392 2.32 -38.20 6.40
CA LEU A 392 1.74 -38.31 7.73
C LEU A 392 1.59 -36.90 8.31
N ALA A 393 0.41 -36.53 8.77
CA ALA A 393 0.22 -35.38 9.64
C ALA A 393 -0.35 -35.82 10.99
N VAL A 394 0.18 -35.24 12.06
CA VAL A 394 -0.23 -35.53 13.43
C VAL A 394 -0.29 -34.23 14.19
N GLU A 395 -1.42 -33.95 14.83
CA GLU A 395 -1.56 -32.91 15.85
C GLU A 395 -1.70 -33.58 17.21
N ALA A 396 -0.76 -33.33 18.09
CA ALA A 396 -0.97 -33.57 19.50
C ALA A 396 -1.49 -32.26 20.12
N MET A 397 -2.81 -32.20 20.42
CA MET A 397 -3.41 -31.02 21.07
C MET A 397 -3.49 -31.12 22.59
N THR A 398 -3.68 -29.92 23.13
CA THR A 398 -4.47 -29.57 24.31
C THR A 398 -5.71 -28.70 23.84
N MET A 399 -6.95 -28.75 24.37
CA MET A 399 -8.25 -28.41 23.63
C MET A 399 -9.07 -27.12 24.03
N TYR A 400 -9.95 -26.52 23.13
CA TYR A 400 -10.97 -25.41 23.38
C TYR A 400 -12.32 -25.42 22.53
N ALA A 401 -13.46 -24.90 23.06
CA ALA A 401 -14.83 -24.79 22.45
C ALA A 401 -15.63 -23.52 22.88
N ASN A 402 -16.67 -23.05 22.13
CA ASN A 402 -17.62 -22.02 22.61
C ASN A 402 -18.67 -22.66 23.54
N ASN A 403 -18.51 -22.42 24.84
CA ASN A 403 -19.29 -23.07 25.89
C ASN A 403 -20.74 -22.55 26.03
N ALA A 404 -21.13 -21.46 25.35
CA ALA A 404 -22.42 -20.80 25.61
C ALA A 404 -23.57 -21.27 24.71
N THR A 405 -23.35 -21.46 23.39
CA THR A 405 -24.42 -21.80 22.43
C THR A 405 -24.29 -23.18 21.80
N GLY A 406 -23.10 -23.80 21.87
CA GLY A 406 -22.82 -25.09 21.22
C GLY A 406 -22.74 -25.03 19.69
N GLU A 407 -22.89 -23.85 19.08
CA GLU A 407 -22.83 -23.65 17.63
C GLU A 407 -21.41 -23.81 17.08
N LYS A 408 -21.32 -24.30 15.84
CA LYS A 408 -20.07 -24.58 15.13
C LYS A 408 -20.11 -23.98 13.73
N PHE A 409 -18.96 -23.57 13.23
CA PHE A 409 -18.82 -23.12 11.85
C PHE A 409 -17.65 -23.85 11.20
N CYS A 410 -17.84 -24.26 9.95
CA CYS A 410 -16.82 -24.95 9.17
C CYS A 410 -16.59 -24.25 7.83
N PHE A 411 -15.34 -24.25 7.39
CA PHE A 411 -14.93 -23.71 6.10
C PHE A 411 -14.23 -24.81 5.31
N LEU A 412 -14.78 -25.18 4.15
CA LEU A 412 -14.17 -26.14 3.24
C LEU A 412 -13.48 -25.37 2.12
N SER A 413 -12.14 -25.32 2.10
CA SER A 413 -11.40 -24.77 0.96
C SER A 413 -10.96 -25.86 0.00
N ASN A 414 -11.19 -25.61 -1.27
CA ASN A 414 -10.43 -26.21 -2.34
C ASN A 414 -9.40 -25.19 -2.86
N VAL A 415 -8.13 -25.37 -2.49
CA VAL A 415 -7.01 -24.53 -2.97
C VAL A 415 -6.39 -25.04 -4.27
N ASN A 416 -6.89 -26.15 -4.84
CA ASN A 416 -6.45 -26.62 -6.14
C ASN A 416 -6.88 -25.60 -7.20
N GLY A 417 -5.91 -25.11 -7.98
CA GLY A 417 -6.16 -24.13 -9.05
C GLY A 417 -6.75 -24.74 -10.33
N GLN A 418 -7.02 -26.04 -10.37
CA GLN A 418 -7.48 -26.76 -11.56
C GLN A 418 -8.73 -27.60 -11.28
N ASP A 419 -8.66 -28.47 -10.27
CA ASP A 419 -9.66 -29.54 -10.09
C ASP A 419 -10.70 -29.21 -9.01
N ASP A 420 -11.97 -29.45 -9.33
CA ASP A 420 -13.07 -29.44 -8.36
C ASP A 420 -13.01 -30.69 -7.47
N THR A 421 -13.48 -30.62 -6.21
CA THR A 421 -13.53 -31.80 -5.32
C THR A 421 -14.85 -31.86 -4.54
N THR A 422 -15.23 -33.04 -4.08
CA THR A 422 -16.36 -33.24 -3.15
C THR A 422 -15.82 -33.71 -1.82
N PHE A 423 -16.01 -32.92 -0.77
CA PHE A 423 -15.63 -33.28 0.60
C PHE A 423 -16.75 -34.09 1.25
N ASP A 424 -16.42 -35.25 1.79
CA ASP A 424 -17.34 -36.06 2.59
C ASP A 424 -17.08 -35.85 4.08
N LEU A 425 -18.00 -35.17 4.78
CA LEU A 425 -17.97 -34.96 6.23
C LEU A 425 -18.70 -36.08 6.99
N GLN A 426 -18.91 -37.24 6.36
CA GLN A 426 -19.57 -38.42 6.90
C GLN A 426 -20.99 -38.11 7.37
N GLN A 427 -21.19 -38.01 8.69
CA GLN A 427 -22.49 -37.80 9.31
C GLN A 427 -23.07 -36.42 8.99
N ASP A 428 -22.20 -35.47 8.63
CA ASP A 428 -22.56 -34.08 8.35
C ASP A 428 -22.80 -33.80 6.84
N GLY A 429 -22.64 -34.80 5.97
CA GLY A 429 -22.98 -34.75 4.55
C GLY A 429 -21.80 -34.56 3.58
N GLN A 430 -22.10 -34.61 2.27
CA GLN A 430 -21.14 -34.43 1.19
C GLN A 430 -21.30 -33.05 0.52
N PHE A 431 -20.20 -32.35 0.31
CA PHE A 431 -20.18 -30.98 -0.21
C PHE A 431 -19.25 -30.86 -1.42
N PHE A 432 -19.82 -30.53 -2.58
CA PHE A 432 -19.07 -30.20 -3.79
C PHE A 432 -18.45 -28.80 -3.67
N VAL A 433 -17.13 -28.69 -3.83
CA VAL A 433 -16.35 -27.45 -3.68
C VAL A 433 -15.48 -27.24 -4.94
N PRO A 434 -15.84 -26.26 -5.80
CA PRO A 434 -15.08 -25.96 -7.02
C PRO A 434 -13.61 -25.59 -6.74
N ALA A 435 -12.75 -25.77 -7.74
CA ALA A 435 -11.35 -25.36 -7.72
C ALA A 435 -11.20 -23.90 -7.28
N TRP A 436 -10.18 -23.61 -6.46
CA TRP A 436 -9.85 -22.27 -5.99
C TRP A 436 -11.04 -21.55 -5.31
N SER A 437 -11.78 -22.26 -4.46
CA SER A 437 -12.96 -21.74 -3.78
C SER A 437 -13.07 -22.15 -2.31
N VAL A 438 -13.89 -21.41 -1.56
CA VAL A 438 -14.21 -21.72 -0.15
C VAL A 438 -15.72 -21.86 0.00
N THR A 439 -16.17 -22.99 0.54
CA THR A 439 -17.55 -23.22 1.00
C THR A 439 -17.66 -22.92 2.49
N ILE A 440 -18.69 -22.17 2.87
CA ILE A 440 -19.03 -21.83 4.25
C ILE A 440 -20.20 -22.72 4.69
N LEU A 441 -20.00 -23.48 5.77
CA LEU A 441 -21.00 -24.36 6.37
C LEU A 441 -21.48 -23.86 7.72
N GLN A 442 -22.77 -23.59 7.83
CA GLN A 442 -23.43 -23.38 9.11
C GLN A 442 -23.56 -24.72 9.84
N ASN A 443 -23.21 -24.77 11.14
CA ASN A 443 -23.22 -25.99 11.96
C ASN A 443 -22.44 -27.18 11.38
N CYS A 444 -21.49 -26.88 10.49
CA CYS A 444 -20.68 -27.86 9.76
C CYS A 444 -21.46 -28.85 8.87
N ASN A 445 -22.76 -28.62 8.63
CA ASN A 445 -23.61 -29.55 7.87
C ASN A 445 -24.53 -28.88 6.84
N LYS A 446 -24.51 -27.54 6.71
CA LYS A 446 -25.34 -26.81 5.75
C LYS A 446 -24.54 -25.75 5.00
N GLU A 447 -24.37 -25.93 3.69
CA GLU A 447 -23.76 -24.92 2.82
C GLU A 447 -24.64 -23.68 2.72
N ILE A 448 -24.06 -22.51 3.01
CA ILE A 448 -24.73 -21.21 2.90
C ILE A 448 -24.08 -20.30 1.85
N TYR A 449 -22.84 -20.56 1.46
CA TYR A 449 -22.12 -19.79 0.44
C TYR A 449 -20.92 -20.57 -0.10
N ASN A 450 -20.59 -20.35 -1.38
CA ASN A 450 -19.31 -20.73 -1.95
C ASN A 450 -18.78 -19.62 -2.89
N SER A 451 -17.48 -19.32 -2.82
CA SER A 451 -16.89 -18.20 -3.57
C SER A 451 -16.81 -18.37 -5.09
N ALA A 452 -16.96 -19.59 -5.61
CA ALA A 452 -16.97 -19.89 -7.05
C ALA A 452 -18.36 -20.28 -7.58
N LYS A 453 -19.30 -20.66 -6.69
CA LYS A 453 -20.70 -20.90 -7.06
C LYS A 453 -21.47 -19.59 -7.16
N ILE A 454 -21.17 -18.83 -8.21
CA ILE A 454 -21.79 -17.53 -8.47
C ILE A 454 -23.20 -17.74 -9.01
N ASN A 455 -24.19 -17.43 -8.17
CA ASN A 455 -25.62 -17.45 -8.53
C ASN A 455 -26.13 -16.06 -8.96
N SER A 456 -25.26 -15.06 -9.03
CA SER A 456 -25.62 -13.70 -9.46
C SER A 456 -25.47 -13.53 -10.98
N GLN A 457 -26.33 -12.67 -11.55
CA GLN A 457 -26.26 -12.28 -12.95
C GLN A 457 -25.00 -11.42 -13.24
N ILE A 458 -24.36 -11.72 -14.36
CA ILE A 458 -23.37 -10.89 -15.06
C ILE A 458 -24.10 -9.99 -16.07
N SER A 459 -23.89 -8.69 -15.99
CA SER A 459 -24.44 -7.72 -16.94
C SER A 459 -23.33 -7.16 -17.83
N VAL A 460 -23.40 -7.42 -19.13
CA VAL A 460 -22.45 -6.90 -20.12
C VAL A 460 -22.93 -5.52 -20.59
N MET A 461 -22.18 -4.50 -20.19
CA MET A 461 -22.48 -3.11 -20.53
C MET A 461 -22.02 -2.79 -21.96
N VAL A 462 -22.96 -2.45 -22.82
CA VAL A 462 -22.72 -2.01 -24.20
C VAL A 462 -22.87 -0.50 -24.33
N LYS A 463 -22.22 0.07 -25.34
CA LYS A 463 -22.36 1.48 -25.68
C LYS A 463 -23.27 1.53 -26.91
N LYS A 464 -24.47 2.07 -26.74
CA LYS A 464 -25.49 2.10 -27.79
C LYS A 464 -25.61 3.54 -28.32
N PRO A 465 -25.34 3.79 -29.61
CA PRO A 465 -25.71 5.05 -30.23
C PRO A 465 -27.24 5.15 -30.35
N GLU A 466 -27.77 6.36 -30.45
CA GLU A 466 -29.17 6.53 -30.88
C GLU A 466 -29.36 5.91 -32.28
N GLU A 467 -30.58 5.42 -32.58
CA GLU A 467 -30.84 4.72 -33.85
C GLU A 467 -30.68 5.63 -35.08
N GLN A 468 -30.85 6.95 -34.91
CA GLN A 468 -30.61 7.98 -35.91
C GLN A 468 -29.96 9.20 -35.25
N PRO A 469 -28.67 9.13 -34.89
CA PRO A 469 -28.03 10.23 -34.20
C PRO A 469 -27.87 11.40 -35.18
N PRO A 470 -28.27 12.62 -34.82
CA PRO A 470 -28.08 13.78 -35.69
C PRO A 470 -26.58 13.97 -35.96
N LYS A 471 -26.24 14.20 -37.24
CA LYS A 471 -24.85 14.44 -37.64
C LYS A 471 -24.32 15.69 -36.95
N LEU A 472 -23.21 15.56 -36.24
CA LEU A 472 -22.55 16.68 -35.56
C LEU A 472 -22.03 17.69 -36.59
N THR A 473 -22.34 18.96 -36.37
CA THR A 473 -21.86 20.07 -37.19
C THR A 473 -20.74 20.80 -36.46
N TRP A 474 -19.54 20.78 -37.05
CA TRP A 474 -18.34 21.26 -36.40
C TRP A 474 -17.98 22.68 -36.80
N MET A 475 -17.45 23.41 -35.84
CA MET A 475 -16.73 24.67 -36.02
C MET A 475 -15.32 24.50 -35.47
N TRP A 476 -14.37 25.31 -35.92
CA TRP A 476 -12.98 25.22 -35.49
C TRP A 476 -12.31 26.57 -35.29
N ALA A 477 -11.24 26.59 -34.50
CA ALA A 477 -10.33 27.72 -34.37
C ALA A 477 -8.89 27.20 -34.21
N PRO A 478 -7.88 27.81 -34.86
CA PRO A 478 -6.50 27.43 -34.63
C PRO A 478 -6.03 27.89 -33.24
N GLU A 479 -5.11 27.14 -32.62
CA GLU A 479 -4.39 27.64 -31.45
C GLU A 479 -3.67 28.95 -31.81
N ALA A 480 -3.82 29.96 -30.94
CA ALA A 480 -3.14 31.23 -31.17
C ALA A 480 -1.68 31.08 -30.73
N MET A 481 -0.74 31.16 -31.66
CA MET A 481 0.69 30.97 -31.36
C MET A 481 1.57 32.11 -31.87
N ARG A 482 0.97 33.26 -32.25
CA ARG A 482 1.70 34.34 -32.92
C ARG A 482 2.85 34.90 -32.08
N ASP A 483 2.65 35.01 -30.78
CA ASP A 483 3.63 35.49 -29.82
C ASP A 483 4.69 34.42 -29.54
N THR A 484 4.28 33.18 -29.28
CA THR A 484 5.21 32.07 -28.98
C THR A 484 6.12 31.75 -30.16
N LEU A 485 5.61 31.74 -31.39
CA LEU A 485 6.40 31.55 -32.61
C LEU A 485 7.33 32.73 -32.94
N LYS A 486 7.16 33.88 -32.26
CA LYS A 486 8.07 35.02 -32.28
C LYS A 486 9.01 35.07 -31.07
N GLY A 487 9.04 34.03 -30.25
CA GLY A 487 9.87 33.95 -29.04
C GLY A 487 9.41 34.86 -27.90
N GLN A 488 8.16 35.35 -27.93
CA GLN A 488 7.62 36.27 -26.94
C GLN A 488 6.98 35.48 -25.78
N GLY A 489 7.68 35.44 -24.66
CA GLY A 489 7.25 34.82 -23.40
C GLY A 489 6.88 35.83 -22.32
N LYS A 490 6.50 35.33 -21.16
CA LYS A 490 6.16 36.11 -19.96
C LYS A 490 7.38 36.42 -19.08
N PHE A 491 8.38 35.53 -19.09
CA PHE A 491 9.62 35.69 -18.32
C PHE A 491 10.78 34.98 -19.03
N LYS A 492 12.01 35.20 -18.57
CA LYS A 492 13.22 34.66 -19.18
C LYS A 492 14.19 34.06 -18.15
N ALA A 493 14.98 33.08 -18.55
CA ALA A 493 16.08 32.51 -17.77
C ALA A 493 17.19 31.98 -18.68
N SER A 494 18.44 32.05 -18.26
CA SER A 494 19.60 31.52 -19.01
C SER A 494 19.89 30.05 -18.74
N LEU A 495 18.83 29.24 -18.56
CA LEU A 495 18.88 27.81 -18.31
C LEU A 495 17.52 27.18 -18.67
N LEU A 496 17.48 25.85 -18.80
CA LEU A 496 16.25 25.07 -19.01
C LEU A 496 15.54 24.81 -17.67
N LEU A 497 14.36 25.40 -17.49
CA LEU A 497 13.57 25.26 -16.26
C LEU A 497 12.81 23.94 -16.20
N ASP A 498 12.62 23.41 -14.99
CA ASP A 498 11.70 22.31 -14.73
C ASP A 498 10.27 22.75 -15.05
N GLN A 499 9.53 21.91 -15.77
CA GLN A 499 8.19 22.25 -16.21
C GLN A 499 7.20 22.34 -15.04
N LYS A 500 7.31 21.49 -14.01
CA LYS A 500 6.43 21.56 -12.84
C LYS A 500 6.69 22.85 -12.06
N GLU A 501 7.96 23.22 -11.87
CA GLU A 501 8.31 24.46 -11.18
C GLU A 501 7.85 25.71 -11.95
N ALA A 502 8.00 25.71 -13.27
CA ALA A 502 7.62 26.86 -14.10
C ALA A 502 6.11 27.00 -14.28
N THR A 503 5.36 25.89 -14.31
CA THR A 503 3.90 25.89 -14.56
C THR A 503 3.06 25.83 -13.31
N PHE A 504 3.60 25.36 -12.18
CA PHE A 504 2.81 24.96 -11.00
C PHE A 504 1.64 24.04 -11.36
N ASP A 505 1.79 23.23 -12.40
CA ASP A 505 0.76 22.34 -12.96
C ASP A 505 -0.56 23.04 -13.33
N VAL A 506 -0.56 24.37 -13.57
CA VAL A 506 -1.78 25.10 -13.97
C VAL A 506 -2.23 24.79 -15.40
N SER A 507 -1.33 24.23 -16.22
CA SER A 507 -1.59 23.75 -17.57
C SER A 507 -0.58 22.66 -17.90
N ASP A 508 -1.00 21.69 -18.71
CA ASP A 508 -0.12 20.63 -19.20
C ASP A 508 1.03 21.17 -20.07
N TYR A 509 0.90 22.39 -20.59
CA TYR A 509 1.77 22.93 -21.64
C TYR A 509 2.74 24.00 -21.13
N LEU A 510 4.00 23.91 -21.55
CA LEU A 510 5.02 24.94 -21.34
C LEU A 510 5.80 25.21 -22.62
N TRP A 511 5.87 26.48 -23.02
CA TRP A 511 6.71 26.93 -24.12
C TRP A 511 8.11 27.32 -23.64
N TYR A 512 9.13 26.73 -24.25
CA TYR A 512 10.54 27.08 -24.16
C TYR A 512 10.96 27.71 -25.49
N MET A 513 11.36 28.97 -25.49
CA MET A 513 11.69 29.69 -26.72
C MET A 513 13.07 30.34 -26.65
N THR A 514 13.88 30.18 -27.67
CA THR A 514 15.19 30.84 -27.78
C THR A 514 15.44 31.29 -29.21
N SER A 515 16.48 32.08 -29.41
CA SER A 515 16.94 32.50 -30.73
C SER A 515 18.42 32.21 -30.93
N VAL A 516 18.79 31.86 -32.16
CA VAL A 516 20.18 31.66 -32.58
C VAL A 516 20.46 32.47 -33.83
N ASP A 517 21.53 33.25 -33.81
CA ASP A 517 21.96 34.07 -34.94
C ASP A 517 22.97 33.30 -35.81
N ILE A 518 22.65 33.17 -37.09
CA ILE A 518 23.52 32.56 -38.10
C ILE A 518 24.08 33.68 -38.97
N ASN A 519 25.38 33.96 -38.84
CA ASN A 519 26.05 35.01 -39.60
C ASN A 519 26.46 34.55 -41.01
N ASP A 520 26.89 35.50 -41.85
CA ASP A 520 27.29 35.22 -43.23
C ASP A 520 28.43 34.21 -43.35
N THR A 521 29.36 34.19 -42.37
CA THR A 521 30.55 33.34 -42.42
C THR A 521 30.23 31.86 -42.18
N ILE A 522 29.22 31.56 -41.35
CA ILE A 522 28.83 30.17 -41.03
C ILE A 522 27.57 29.72 -41.77
N TRP A 523 26.84 30.63 -42.42
CA TRP A 523 25.56 30.36 -43.08
C TRP A 523 25.59 29.17 -44.05
N GLN A 524 26.61 29.10 -44.92
CA GLN A 524 26.70 28.01 -45.90
C GLN A 524 26.77 26.64 -45.26
N SER A 525 27.49 26.52 -44.13
CA SER A 525 27.54 25.30 -43.36
C SER A 525 26.22 25.05 -42.64
N TRP A 526 25.66 26.06 -41.96
CA TRP A 526 24.52 25.91 -41.05
C TRP A 526 23.13 26.05 -41.70
N LYS A 527 23.04 26.19 -43.02
CA LYS A 527 21.76 26.22 -43.75
C LYS A 527 20.88 25.01 -43.42
N THR A 528 21.49 23.86 -43.23
CA THR A 528 20.84 22.63 -42.75
C THR A 528 21.54 22.17 -41.47
N ALA A 529 20.74 21.85 -40.45
CA ALA A 529 21.23 21.31 -39.19
C ALA A 529 20.24 20.25 -38.68
N THR A 530 20.61 19.53 -37.63
CA THR A 530 19.73 18.65 -36.88
C THR A 530 19.48 19.25 -35.51
N LEU A 531 18.21 19.45 -35.14
CA LEU A 531 17.83 19.85 -33.78
C LEU A 531 17.73 18.60 -32.91
N LEU A 532 18.51 18.58 -31.83
CA LEU A 532 18.50 17.58 -30.78
C LEU A 532 17.98 18.20 -29.49
N VAL A 533 16.93 17.61 -28.90
CA VAL A 533 16.36 18.06 -27.62
C VAL A 533 16.20 16.87 -26.69
N SER A 534 16.93 16.87 -25.58
CA SER A 534 16.74 15.91 -24.51
C SER A 534 15.59 16.35 -23.61
N THR A 535 14.71 15.43 -23.25
CA THR A 535 13.54 15.70 -22.41
C THR A 535 13.34 14.58 -21.39
N ASN A 536 12.81 14.93 -20.23
CA ASN A 536 12.33 14.03 -19.17
C ASN A 536 10.82 13.75 -19.31
N GLY A 537 10.30 13.80 -20.54
CA GLY A 537 8.91 13.55 -20.86
C GLY A 537 8.01 14.80 -20.82
N HIS A 538 6.74 14.69 -21.20
CA HIS A 538 6.10 13.49 -21.76
C HIS A 538 5.91 13.58 -23.27
N ALA A 539 5.76 14.80 -23.80
CA ALA A 539 5.67 15.11 -25.21
C ALA A 539 6.40 16.40 -25.57
N LEU A 540 6.86 16.49 -26.81
CA LEU A 540 7.53 17.67 -27.35
C LEU A 540 7.02 17.97 -28.76
N HIS A 541 6.62 19.22 -29.00
CA HIS A 541 6.41 19.77 -30.34
C HIS A 541 7.44 20.86 -30.61
N ALA A 542 8.20 20.73 -31.70
CA ALA A 542 9.26 21.68 -32.02
C ALA A 542 8.88 22.52 -33.24
N PHE A 543 9.09 23.84 -33.12
CA PHE A 543 8.90 24.81 -34.19
C PHE A 543 10.21 25.55 -34.44
N VAL A 544 10.57 25.73 -35.71
CA VAL A 544 11.71 26.55 -36.13
C VAL A 544 11.21 27.54 -37.16
N ASN A 545 11.47 28.83 -36.94
CA ASN A 545 11.03 29.93 -37.80
C ASN A 545 9.53 29.86 -38.14
N SER A 546 8.71 29.73 -37.09
CA SER A 546 7.25 29.62 -37.18
C SER A 546 6.70 28.37 -37.89
N LYS A 547 7.54 27.38 -38.22
CA LYS A 547 7.13 26.12 -38.86
C LYS A 547 7.29 24.94 -37.90
N LEU A 548 6.25 24.13 -37.77
CA LEU A 548 6.31 22.85 -37.05
C LEU A 548 7.28 21.90 -37.78
N ILE A 549 8.32 21.44 -37.11
CA ILE A 549 9.31 20.50 -37.66
C ILE A 549 9.05 19.05 -37.23
N GLY A 550 8.34 18.84 -36.12
CA GLY A 550 7.97 17.52 -35.65
C GLY A 550 7.35 17.50 -34.26
N SER A 551 6.83 16.33 -33.90
CA SER A 551 6.31 16.04 -32.57
C SER A 551 6.72 14.63 -32.15
N GLN A 552 6.99 14.41 -30.87
CA GLN A 552 7.41 13.12 -30.33
C GLN A 552 6.89 12.94 -28.91
N PHE A 553 6.61 11.68 -28.55
CA PHE A 553 6.04 11.26 -27.28
C PHE A 553 6.92 10.14 -26.70
N SER A 554 7.09 10.12 -25.37
CA SER A 554 8.00 9.18 -24.68
C SER A 554 7.79 7.71 -25.05
N ARG A 555 6.52 7.28 -25.23
CA ARG A 555 6.17 5.90 -25.58
C ARG A 555 6.14 5.59 -27.08
N GLN A 556 6.45 6.57 -27.94
CA GLN A 556 6.50 6.44 -29.40
C GLN A 556 7.90 6.77 -29.98
N ALA A 557 8.89 7.06 -29.11
CA ALA A 557 10.24 7.45 -29.49
C ALA A 557 11.04 6.26 -30.06
N SER A 558 10.97 6.07 -31.39
CA SER A 558 11.94 5.35 -32.25
C SER A 558 12.45 3.98 -31.76
N GLY A 559 11.71 2.91 -32.04
CA GLY A 559 12.25 1.56 -32.27
C GLY A 559 13.01 0.87 -31.12
N LYS A 560 13.17 1.51 -29.95
CA LYS A 560 13.69 0.88 -28.74
C LYS A 560 12.53 0.35 -27.90
N GLN A 561 12.65 -0.92 -27.57
CA GLN A 561 11.77 -1.69 -26.71
C GLN A 561 11.30 -0.89 -25.50
N MET A 562 10.03 -1.07 -25.13
CA MET A 562 9.42 -0.52 -23.92
C MET A 562 10.39 -0.64 -22.74
N VAL A 563 10.94 0.49 -22.27
CA VAL A 563 11.70 0.49 -21.03
C VAL A 563 10.67 0.21 -19.93
N LYS A 564 10.77 -0.98 -19.31
CA LYS A 564 9.97 -1.29 -18.12
C LYS A 564 10.37 -0.30 -17.02
N GLY A 565 9.44 0.56 -16.61
CA GLY A 565 9.64 1.50 -15.50
C GLY A 565 9.01 2.87 -15.76
N ASP A 566 9.24 3.79 -14.83
CA ASP A 566 8.73 5.17 -14.85
C ASP A 566 9.68 6.15 -15.58
N ASP A 567 10.44 5.67 -16.57
CA ASP A 567 11.33 6.51 -17.36
C ASP A 567 10.61 6.99 -18.64
N TYR A 568 10.30 8.28 -18.66
CA TYR A 568 9.64 8.94 -19.78
C TYR A 568 10.62 9.80 -20.60
N SER A 569 11.92 9.68 -20.36
CA SER A 569 12.93 10.46 -21.05
C SER A 569 13.07 10.04 -22.52
N PHE A 570 13.33 11.00 -23.39
CA PHE A 570 13.64 10.74 -24.79
C PHE A 570 14.48 11.88 -25.39
N VAL A 571 15.08 11.61 -26.55
CA VAL A 571 15.74 12.64 -27.36
C VAL A 571 14.92 12.85 -28.63
N PHE A 572 14.49 14.08 -28.86
CA PHE A 572 13.88 14.50 -30.11
C PHE A 572 14.97 14.88 -31.10
N GLU A 573 14.95 14.27 -32.28
CA GLU A 573 15.93 14.49 -33.33
C GLU A 573 15.23 14.74 -34.68
N LYS A 574 15.37 15.94 -35.24
CA LYS A 574 14.81 16.29 -36.56
C LYS A 574 15.71 17.23 -37.35
N PRO A 575 15.81 17.05 -38.68
CA PRO A 575 16.49 18.02 -39.55
C PRO A 575 15.71 19.33 -39.59
N VAL A 576 16.44 20.44 -39.64
CA VAL A 576 15.92 21.81 -39.65
C VAL A 576 16.63 22.64 -40.72
N SER A 577 15.89 23.59 -41.30
CA SER A 577 16.44 24.60 -42.19
C SER A 577 16.50 25.93 -41.45
N LEU A 578 17.70 26.47 -41.33
CA LEU A 578 17.93 27.79 -40.73
C LEU A 578 17.89 28.86 -41.84
N ASN A 579 17.75 30.12 -41.45
CA ASN A 579 17.87 31.29 -42.28
C ASN A 579 19.15 32.04 -41.91
N LEU A 580 19.68 32.85 -42.83
CA LEU A 580 20.68 33.86 -42.48
C LEU A 580 20.07 34.87 -41.49
N GLY A 581 20.82 35.22 -40.44
CA GLY A 581 20.38 36.08 -39.34
C GLY A 581 19.69 35.29 -38.21
N THR A 582 18.73 35.94 -37.55
CA THR A 582 18.06 35.38 -36.37
C THR A 582 17.08 34.27 -36.72
N ASN A 583 17.26 33.12 -36.06
CA ASN A 583 16.36 31.98 -36.13
C ASN A 583 15.69 31.77 -34.79
N ILE A 584 14.38 31.56 -34.80
CA ILE A 584 13.59 31.36 -33.58
C ILE A 584 13.27 29.87 -33.44
N ILE A 585 13.60 29.32 -32.27
CA ILE A 585 13.27 27.95 -31.88
C ILE A 585 12.22 28.06 -30.78
N SER A 586 11.06 27.44 -30.99
CA SER A 586 9.97 27.37 -30.03
C SER A 586 9.61 25.92 -29.77
N LEU A 587 9.77 25.48 -28.53
CA LEU A 587 9.52 24.12 -28.09
C LEU A 587 8.31 24.12 -27.15
N LEU A 588 7.27 23.37 -27.51
CA LEU A 588 6.11 23.15 -26.67
C LEU A 588 6.26 21.79 -25.99
N SER A 589 6.55 21.82 -24.69
CA SER A 589 6.59 20.62 -23.84
C SER A 589 5.22 20.37 -23.24
N ALA A 590 4.77 19.12 -23.19
CA ALA A 590 3.50 18.75 -22.57
C ALA A 590 3.64 17.62 -21.54
N THR A 591 2.96 17.75 -20.40
CA THR A 591 2.81 16.69 -19.40
C THR A 591 1.58 15.83 -19.69
N VAL A 592 1.56 14.59 -19.19
CA VAL A 592 0.40 13.69 -19.28
C VAL A 592 0.16 13.08 -17.90
N GLY A 593 -0.22 13.95 -16.97
CA GLY A 593 -0.11 13.67 -15.54
C GLY A 593 1.33 13.74 -15.04
N LEU A 594 1.49 13.77 -13.73
CA LEU A 594 2.78 13.75 -13.05
C LEU A 594 2.97 12.38 -12.39
N THR A 595 4.22 12.00 -12.13
CA THR A 595 4.51 10.78 -11.37
C THR A 595 3.85 10.84 -10.00
N ASN A 596 3.16 9.76 -9.61
CA ASN A 596 2.34 9.70 -8.40
C ASN A 596 2.70 8.52 -7.47
N TYR A 597 3.74 7.77 -7.78
CA TYR A 597 4.21 6.63 -7.00
C TYR A 597 5.72 6.42 -7.20
N GLY A 598 6.39 5.77 -6.25
CA GLY A 598 7.83 5.54 -6.24
C GLY A 598 8.59 6.48 -5.31
N GLU A 599 9.84 6.18 -4.97
CA GLU A 599 10.65 7.06 -4.12
C GLU A 599 10.97 8.37 -4.85
N TRP A 600 10.95 9.50 -4.12
CA TRP A 600 11.27 10.84 -4.63
C TRP A 600 10.48 11.26 -5.88
N TYR A 601 9.27 10.72 -6.07
CA TYR A 601 8.46 10.97 -7.26
C TYR A 601 8.17 12.47 -7.47
N ASP A 602 8.08 13.23 -6.38
CA ASP A 602 7.87 14.68 -6.38
C ASP A 602 9.07 15.45 -6.96
N LEU A 603 10.29 14.94 -6.74
CA LEU A 603 11.53 15.53 -7.22
C LEU A 603 11.93 15.09 -8.64
N LYS A 604 11.20 14.17 -9.27
CA LYS A 604 11.54 13.70 -10.62
C LYS A 604 11.51 14.87 -11.62
N PRO A 605 12.58 15.14 -12.38
CA PRO A 605 12.60 16.25 -13.33
C PRO A 605 11.52 16.07 -14.40
N THR A 606 10.93 17.17 -14.88
CA THR A 606 9.87 17.15 -15.91
C THR A 606 10.12 18.22 -16.95
N GLY A 607 9.83 17.92 -18.23
CA GLY A 607 10.09 18.81 -19.35
C GLY A 607 11.55 18.72 -19.82
N LEU A 608 12.23 19.86 -19.97
CA LEU A 608 13.56 19.94 -20.62
C LEU A 608 14.72 20.10 -19.60
N VAL A 609 14.42 20.23 -18.30
CA VAL A 609 15.43 20.42 -17.25
C VAL A 609 16.42 19.25 -17.19
N GLY A 610 17.69 19.54 -16.92
CA GLY A 610 18.76 18.52 -16.83
C GLY A 610 19.17 17.87 -18.16
N GLY A 611 18.48 18.19 -19.26
CA GLY A 611 18.81 17.76 -20.62
C GLY A 611 19.65 18.77 -21.39
N SER A 612 19.76 18.56 -22.70
CA SER A 612 20.45 19.44 -23.65
C SER A 612 19.55 19.86 -24.81
N VAL A 613 19.77 21.06 -25.34
CA VAL A 613 19.19 21.53 -26.61
C VAL A 613 20.33 21.93 -27.54
N GLN A 614 20.46 21.25 -28.68
CA GLN A 614 21.62 21.39 -29.57
C GLN A 614 21.20 21.47 -31.03
N LEU A 615 21.93 22.26 -31.81
CA LEU A 615 21.94 22.18 -33.27
C LEU A 615 23.23 21.51 -33.70
N VAL A 616 23.13 20.42 -34.46
CA VAL A 616 24.27 19.63 -34.92
C VAL A 616 24.37 19.67 -36.43
N ASN A 617 25.59 19.79 -36.93
CA ASN A 617 25.91 19.72 -38.34
C ASN A 617 27.29 19.08 -38.54
N GLY A 618 27.30 17.79 -38.92
CA GLY A 618 28.51 16.99 -38.95
C GLY A 618 29.12 16.88 -37.54
N ASN A 619 30.39 17.27 -37.40
CA ASN A 619 31.09 17.29 -36.12
C ASN A 619 30.94 18.61 -35.34
N ASN A 620 30.21 19.58 -35.88
CA ASN A 620 30.01 20.88 -35.24
C ASN A 620 28.69 20.93 -34.49
N THR A 621 28.70 21.55 -33.31
CA THR A 621 27.53 21.69 -32.45
C THR A 621 27.39 23.13 -31.97
N ILE A 622 26.20 23.69 -32.09
CA ILE A 622 25.79 24.91 -31.37
C ILE A 622 24.95 24.44 -30.19
N ASP A 623 25.46 24.64 -28.98
CA ASP A 623 24.76 24.31 -27.75
C ASP A 623 23.87 25.49 -27.31
N LEU A 624 22.57 25.24 -27.20
CA LEU A 624 21.57 26.22 -26.82
C LEU A 624 21.07 26.02 -25.38
N THR A 625 21.60 25.04 -24.65
CA THR A 625 21.13 24.64 -23.31
C THR A 625 21.16 25.80 -22.31
N THR A 626 22.21 26.63 -22.34
CA THR A 626 22.40 27.80 -21.47
C THR A 626 22.08 29.13 -22.16
N SER A 627 21.41 29.08 -23.32
CA SER A 627 20.94 30.30 -24.00
C SER A 627 19.90 31.04 -23.16
N ASN A 628 19.62 32.29 -23.52
CA ASN A 628 18.57 33.07 -22.88
C ASN A 628 17.18 32.58 -23.34
N TRP A 629 16.56 31.71 -22.56
CA TRP A 629 15.26 31.12 -22.82
C TRP A 629 14.13 32.02 -22.36
N SER A 630 13.12 32.16 -23.20
CA SER A 630 11.87 32.87 -22.99
C SER A 630 10.77 31.85 -22.75
N TYR A 631 9.97 32.05 -21.70
CA TYR A 631 9.03 31.05 -21.18
C TYR A 631 7.59 31.52 -21.24
N LYS A 632 6.67 30.58 -21.52
CA LYS A 632 5.24 30.85 -21.41
C LYS A 632 4.44 29.62 -20.99
N VAL A 633 3.73 29.76 -19.89
CA VAL A 633 2.83 28.75 -19.34
C VAL A 633 1.54 28.68 -20.15
N GLY A 634 1.13 27.46 -20.50
CA GLY A 634 -0.14 27.09 -21.12
C GLY A 634 -0.33 27.53 -22.56
N LEU A 635 -1.52 27.19 -23.08
CA LEU A 635 -1.97 27.59 -24.41
C LEU A 635 -2.67 28.95 -24.36
N ASN A 636 -2.57 29.74 -25.43
CA ASN A 636 -3.20 31.06 -25.49
C ASN A 636 -4.72 30.97 -25.45
N ASN A 637 -5.29 30.05 -26.24
CA ASN A 637 -6.74 29.92 -26.30
C ASN A 637 -7.31 29.27 -25.04
N GLU A 638 -6.52 28.49 -24.30
CA GLU A 638 -6.87 27.92 -23.00
C GLU A 638 -6.87 29.00 -21.90
N LEU A 639 -5.71 29.58 -21.59
CA LEU A 639 -5.56 30.45 -20.42
C LEU A 639 -6.03 31.89 -20.67
N ASN A 640 -5.75 32.46 -21.85
CA ASN A 640 -6.05 33.88 -22.11
C ASN A 640 -7.46 34.09 -22.69
N LYS A 641 -7.93 33.16 -23.53
CA LYS A 641 -9.23 33.30 -24.21
C LYS A 641 -10.32 32.38 -23.66
N ARG A 642 -9.96 31.39 -22.84
CA ARG A 642 -10.89 30.42 -22.24
C ARG A 642 -11.84 29.82 -23.27
N LEU A 643 -11.32 29.38 -24.42
CA LEU A 643 -12.16 28.85 -25.51
C LEU A 643 -12.92 27.58 -25.12
N TYR A 644 -12.52 26.89 -24.06
CA TYR A 644 -13.28 25.78 -23.47
C TYR A 644 -14.60 26.21 -22.83
N ASP A 645 -14.76 27.49 -22.47
CA ASP A 645 -15.96 28.06 -21.85
C ASP A 645 -16.91 28.57 -22.95
N PRO A 646 -18.11 27.96 -23.13
CA PRO A 646 -19.08 28.40 -24.12
C PRO A 646 -19.54 29.85 -23.93
N GLN A 647 -19.44 30.40 -22.71
CA GLN A 647 -19.81 31.77 -22.37
C GLN A 647 -18.65 32.77 -22.56
N SER A 648 -17.47 32.31 -22.98
CA SER A 648 -16.35 33.21 -23.26
C SER A 648 -16.72 34.24 -24.33
N SER A 649 -16.36 35.51 -24.10
CA SER A 649 -16.46 36.58 -25.10
C SER A 649 -15.67 36.30 -26.38
N GLN A 650 -14.73 35.34 -26.33
CA GLN A 650 -13.89 34.91 -27.44
C GLN A 650 -14.46 33.68 -28.18
N ALA A 651 -15.60 33.12 -27.75
CA ALA A 651 -16.24 31.98 -28.42
C ALA A 651 -16.64 32.28 -29.88
N LYS A 652 -16.69 33.55 -30.28
CA LYS A 652 -16.87 34.00 -31.67
C LYS A 652 -15.69 33.68 -32.61
N LEU A 653 -14.56 33.21 -32.09
CA LEU A 653 -13.39 32.84 -32.90
C LEU A 653 -13.56 31.53 -33.67
N PHE A 654 -14.55 30.71 -33.29
CA PHE A 654 -14.87 29.49 -34.02
C PHE A 654 -15.51 29.82 -35.37
N VAL A 655 -15.07 29.14 -36.43
CA VAL A 655 -15.62 29.28 -37.79
C VAL A 655 -16.07 27.91 -38.33
N ALA A 656 -17.15 27.90 -39.12
CA ALA A 656 -17.68 26.67 -39.73
C ALA A 656 -17.07 26.35 -41.10
N ASP A 657 -16.39 27.32 -41.73
CA ASP A 657 -15.80 27.13 -43.06
C ASP A 657 -14.56 26.22 -43.02
N LYS A 658 -14.50 25.27 -43.95
CA LYS A 658 -13.35 24.36 -44.19
C LYS A 658 -12.76 23.78 -42.90
N VAL A 659 -13.60 23.11 -42.10
CA VAL A 659 -13.16 22.41 -40.89
C VAL A 659 -12.00 21.46 -41.22
N PRO A 660 -10.79 21.68 -40.66
CA PRO A 660 -9.61 20.92 -41.03
C PRO A 660 -9.65 19.51 -40.42
N ILE A 661 -9.06 18.55 -41.12
CA ILE A 661 -8.83 17.19 -40.64
C ILE A 661 -7.32 16.99 -40.48
N GLY A 662 -6.89 16.36 -39.40
CA GLY A 662 -5.47 16.05 -39.15
C GLY A 662 -4.60 17.27 -38.84
N ARG A 663 -5.19 18.45 -38.59
CA ARG A 663 -4.44 19.64 -38.21
C ARG A 663 -4.10 19.62 -36.71
N PRO A 664 -2.81 19.71 -36.31
CA PRO A 664 -2.42 19.78 -34.90
C PRO A 664 -2.77 21.13 -34.28
N LEU A 665 -2.77 21.18 -32.94
CA LEU A 665 -3.04 22.38 -32.12
C LEU A 665 -4.28 23.15 -32.59
N THR A 666 -5.42 22.47 -32.63
CA THR A 666 -6.69 22.98 -33.16
C THR A 666 -7.82 22.80 -32.16
N TRP A 667 -8.66 23.81 -32.02
CA TRP A 667 -9.87 23.74 -31.22
C TRP A 667 -11.06 23.40 -32.11
N TYR A 668 -11.88 22.45 -31.68
CA TYR A 668 -13.14 22.08 -32.31
C TYR A 668 -14.31 22.33 -31.38
N LYS A 669 -15.44 22.76 -31.93
CA LYS A 669 -16.69 23.00 -31.22
C LYS A 669 -17.85 22.39 -32.00
N THR A 670 -18.75 21.72 -31.31
CA THR A 670 -20.02 21.24 -31.87
C THR A 670 -21.14 21.37 -30.84
N SER A 671 -22.37 21.29 -31.32
CA SER A 671 -23.57 21.23 -30.48
C SER A 671 -24.26 19.87 -30.63
N PHE A 672 -24.82 19.36 -29.55
CA PHE A 672 -25.52 18.07 -29.53
C PHE A 672 -26.70 18.10 -28.55
N GLN A 673 -27.67 17.22 -28.76
CA GLN A 673 -28.75 17.01 -27.80
C GLN A 673 -28.33 15.96 -26.78
N ALA A 674 -28.72 16.14 -25.51
CA ALA A 674 -28.46 15.11 -24.51
C ALA A 674 -29.17 13.80 -24.92
N PRO A 675 -28.47 12.65 -24.92
CA PRO A 675 -29.13 11.38 -25.16
C PRO A 675 -30.32 11.19 -24.21
N LEU A 676 -31.40 10.56 -24.65
CA LEU A 676 -32.55 10.32 -23.77
C LEU A 676 -32.21 9.33 -22.63
N GLY A 677 -33.09 9.25 -21.63
CA GLY A 677 -32.99 8.31 -20.52
C GLY A 677 -32.08 8.74 -19.36
N SER A 678 -31.88 7.83 -18.40
CA SER A 678 -31.09 8.05 -17.17
C SER A 678 -29.74 7.34 -17.17
N GLU A 679 -29.45 6.57 -18.22
CA GLU A 679 -28.25 5.76 -18.38
C GLU A 679 -26.99 6.63 -18.46
N PRO A 680 -25.81 6.17 -17.98
CA PRO A 680 -24.58 6.93 -18.14
C PRO A 680 -24.28 7.27 -19.61
N VAL A 681 -23.70 8.45 -19.86
CA VAL A 681 -23.37 8.92 -21.21
C VAL A 681 -21.87 8.86 -21.43
N VAL A 682 -21.46 8.48 -22.64
CA VAL A 682 -20.09 8.57 -23.10
C VAL A 682 -20.03 9.29 -24.45
N VAL A 683 -18.92 9.94 -24.73
CA VAL A 683 -18.54 10.37 -26.07
C VAL A 683 -17.49 9.39 -26.61
N ASP A 684 -17.77 8.83 -27.78
CA ASP A 684 -16.83 8.04 -28.56
C ASP A 684 -15.93 9.01 -29.33
N LEU A 685 -14.65 9.10 -28.97
CA LEU A 685 -13.68 9.98 -29.63
C LEU A 685 -12.82 9.22 -30.65
N GLN A 686 -13.33 8.11 -31.21
CA GLN A 686 -12.71 7.42 -32.33
C GLN A 686 -12.34 8.40 -33.45
N GLY A 687 -11.14 8.22 -34.01
CA GLY A 687 -10.61 9.08 -35.08
C GLY A 687 -9.85 10.31 -34.56
N MET A 688 -10.00 10.68 -33.29
CA MET A 688 -9.24 11.79 -32.69
C MET A 688 -7.81 11.38 -32.30
N GLY A 689 -6.98 12.39 -32.03
CA GLY A 689 -5.56 12.19 -31.72
C GLY A 689 -5.30 12.16 -30.23
N LYS A 690 -4.97 13.32 -29.67
CA LYS A 690 -4.68 13.57 -28.25
C LYS A 690 -5.18 14.95 -27.91
N GLY A 691 -5.68 15.15 -26.70
CA GLY A 691 -6.20 16.45 -26.33
C GLY A 691 -6.95 16.49 -25.02
N HIS A 692 -7.84 17.48 -24.91
CA HIS A 692 -8.70 17.70 -23.74
C HIS A 692 -10.11 18.03 -24.22
N ALA A 693 -11.11 17.46 -23.57
CA ALA A 693 -12.52 17.66 -23.88
C ALA A 693 -13.29 18.37 -22.75
N TRP A 694 -14.24 19.22 -23.15
CA TRP A 694 -15.15 19.92 -22.26
C TRP A 694 -16.60 19.81 -22.77
N VAL A 695 -17.53 19.59 -21.84
CA VAL A 695 -18.97 19.62 -22.09
C VAL A 695 -19.58 20.76 -21.28
N ASN A 696 -20.20 21.71 -21.98
CA ASN A 696 -20.80 22.91 -21.38
C ASN A 696 -19.83 23.70 -20.46
N GLY A 697 -18.54 23.76 -20.82
CA GLY A 697 -17.50 24.42 -20.03
C GLY A 697 -16.88 23.55 -18.93
N ASN A 698 -17.46 22.39 -18.63
CA ASN A 698 -16.91 21.45 -17.65
C ASN A 698 -15.94 20.49 -18.31
N SER A 699 -14.74 20.37 -17.77
CA SER A 699 -13.75 19.40 -18.23
C SER A 699 -14.25 17.98 -18.01
N ILE A 700 -14.23 17.15 -19.07
CA ILE A 700 -14.45 15.70 -18.98
C ILE A 700 -13.13 14.90 -19.04
N GLY A 701 -11.99 15.62 -19.08
CA GLY A 701 -10.65 15.05 -18.99
C GLY A 701 -9.86 15.06 -20.30
N ARG A 702 -8.63 14.55 -20.21
CA ARG A 702 -7.74 14.32 -21.34
C ARG A 702 -8.26 13.16 -22.18
N TYR A 703 -8.13 13.26 -23.49
CA TYR A 703 -8.38 12.17 -24.41
C TYR A 703 -7.09 11.81 -25.17
N TRP A 704 -6.91 10.53 -25.47
CA TRP A 704 -5.79 10.02 -26.26
C TRP A 704 -6.13 8.68 -26.96
N PRO A 705 -7.18 8.62 -27.79
CA PRO A 705 -7.60 7.39 -28.46
C PRO A 705 -6.59 6.91 -29.52
N SER A 706 -5.67 7.75 -29.98
CA SER A 706 -4.56 7.31 -30.85
C SER A 706 -3.49 6.50 -30.11
N GLN A 707 -3.48 6.51 -28.76
CA GLN A 707 -2.61 5.63 -27.98
C GLN A 707 -3.24 4.25 -27.90
N ILE A 708 -2.74 3.34 -28.72
CA ILE A 708 -3.18 1.94 -28.80
C ILE A 708 -2.60 1.15 -27.62
N ALA A 709 -3.45 0.33 -26.99
CA ALA A 709 -3.02 -0.63 -25.97
C ALA A 709 -2.18 -1.74 -26.61
N ASP A 710 -1.20 -2.25 -25.86
CA ASP A 710 -0.32 -3.33 -26.32
C ASP A 710 -1.14 -4.46 -26.95
N ALA A 711 -0.68 -4.99 -28.08
CA ALA A 711 -1.37 -6.06 -28.79
C ALA A 711 -1.31 -7.39 -28.03
N ASP A 712 -0.31 -7.55 -27.16
CA ASP A 712 -0.04 -8.76 -26.39
C ASP A 712 -0.56 -8.67 -24.94
N GLY A 713 -0.82 -9.83 -24.34
CA GLY A 713 -1.18 -9.95 -22.92
C GLY A 713 -2.67 -10.11 -22.63
N CYS A 714 -3.56 -9.98 -23.62
CA CYS A 714 -4.98 -10.31 -23.48
C CYS A 714 -5.23 -11.81 -23.67
N ASN A 715 -4.85 -12.58 -22.66
CA ASN A 715 -5.09 -14.02 -22.61
C ASN A 715 -6.50 -14.35 -22.10
N THR A 716 -6.94 -15.59 -22.30
CA THR A 716 -8.16 -16.10 -21.67
C THR A 716 -8.03 -16.03 -20.15
N CYS A 717 -8.96 -15.33 -19.50
CA CYS A 717 -8.98 -15.17 -18.05
C CYS A 717 -9.68 -16.37 -17.37
N ASP A 718 -9.08 -16.86 -16.29
CA ASP A 718 -9.68 -17.84 -15.40
C ASP A 718 -9.51 -17.37 -13.94
N TYR A 719 -10.57 -17.48 -13.14
CA TYR A 719 -10.57 -17.05 -11.74
C TYR A 719 -9.67 -17.95 -10.87
N ARG A 720 -9.42 -19.19 -11.30
CA ARG A 720 -8.68 -20.18 -10.51
C ARG A 720 -7.20 -19.85 -10.46
N GLY A 721 -6.56 -19.97 -9.30
CA GLY A 721 -5.13 -19.72 -9.10
C GLY A 721 -4.77 -18.25 -8.85
N GLY A 722 -3.48 -17.97 -8.63
CA GLY A 722 -2.98 -16.64 -8.27
C GLY A 722 -3.27 -15.55 -9.31
N TYR A 723 -3.74 -14.39 -8.85
CA TYR A 723 -4.03 -13.25 -9.74
C TYR A 723 -2.79 -12.34 -9.91
N SER A 724 -2.60 -11.83 -11.13
CA SER A 724 -1.66 -10.75 -11.45
C SER A 724 -2.32 -9.76 -12.41
N ASP A 725 -1.85 -8.52 -12.46
CA ASP A 725 -2.40 -7.47 -13.36
C ASP A 725 -2.33 -7.84 -14.86
N SER A 726 -1.48 -8.79 -15.21
CA SER A 726 -1.28 -9.28 -16.57
C SER A 726 -2.25 -10.39 -16.96
N ARG A 727 -2.95 -10.97 -15.99
CA ARG A 727 -3.68 -12.23 -16.19
C ARG A 727 -4.99 -12.08 -16.95
N CYS A 728 -5.71 -10.99 -16.70
CA CYS A 728 -7.05 -10.76 -17.23
C CYS A 728 -7.16 -9.40 -17.93
N ARG A 729 -6.11 -9.02 -18.68
CA ARG A 729 -6.13 -7.82 -19.52
C ARG A 729 -7.12 -8.02 -20.66
N SER A 730 -7.74 -6.93 -21.08
CA SER A 730 -8.68 -6.88 -22.21
C SER A 730 -8.38 -5.65 -23.06
N ASN A 731 -9.04 -5.55 -24.23
CA ASN A 731 -8.91 -4.39 -25.13
C ASN A 731 -7.53 -4.21 -25.79
N CYS A 732 -6.72 -5.28 -25.90
CA CYS A 732 -5.43 -5.25 -26.62
C CYS A 732 -5.61 -4.87 -28.09
N GLY A 733 -4.64 -4.13 -28.65
CA GLY A 733 -4.65 -3.70 -30.05
C GLY A 733 -5.71 -2.64 -30.39
N ASN A 734 -6.48 -2.17 -29.41
CA ASN A 734 -7.48 -1.11 -29.56
C ASN A 734 -7.03 0.16 -28.84
N PRO A 735 -7.67 1.33 -29.07
CA PRO A 735 -7.42 2.52 -28.26
C PRO A 735 -7.44 2.19 -26.76
N SER A 736 -6.39 2.57 -26.04
CA SER A 736 -6.27 2.37 -24.59
C SER A 736 -7.49 2.91 -23.84
N GLN A 737 -8.02 4.02 -24.32
CA GLN A 737 -9.36 4.51 -24.00
C GLN A 737 -9.99 5.12 -25.25
N ARG A 738 -11.19 4.65 -25.61
CA ARG A 738 -11.98 5.17 -26.74
C ARG A 738 -13.16 6.02 -26.32
N TRP A 739 -13.86 5.55 -25.27
CA TRP A 739 -15.05 6.19 -24.74
C TRP A 739 -14.71 7.02 -23.50
N TYR A 740 -15.17 8.27 -23.52
CA TYR A 740 -14.93 9.24 -22.46
C TYR A 740 -16.24 9.57 -21.77
N HIS A 741 -16.28 9.40 -20.46
CA HIS A 741 -17.50 9.57 -19.67
C HIS A 741 -17.94 11.03 -19.66
N VAL A 742 -19.24 11.25 -19.91
CA VAL A 742 -19.90 12.54 -19.82
C VAL A 742 -20.91 12.45 -18.67
N PRO A 743 -20.62 13.06 -17.50
CA PRO A 743 -21.56 13.07 -16.39
C PRO A 743 -22.90 13.65 -16.82
N ARG A 744 -24.00 12.95 -16.50
CA ARG A 744 -25.36 13.45 -16.77
C ARG A 744 -25.60 14.84 -16.18
N SER A 745 -25.00 15.14 -15.02
CA SER A 745 -25.07 16.44 -14.37
C SER A 745 -24.39 17.58 -15.14
N PHE A 746 -23.55 17.29 -16.13
CA PHE A 746 -22.95 18.30 -17.01
C PHE A 746 -23.83 18.63 -18.21
N LEU A 747 -24.90 17.89 -18.43
CA LEU A 747 -25.82 18.06 -19.55
C LEU A 747 -27.02 18.93 -19.15
N ASN A 748 -27.42 19.80 -20.08
CA ASN A 748 -28.68 20.52 -20.07
C ASN A 748 -29.75 19.68 -20.78
N ASN A 749 -31.02 19.89 -20.41
CA ASN A 749 -32.18 19.22 -21.05
C ASN A 749 -32.38 19.57 -22.54
N GLY A 750 -31.68 20.60 -23.06
CA GLY A 750 -31.74 21.00 -24.46
C GLY A 750 -30.38 20.85 -25.15
N THR A 751 -29.97 21.90 -25.86
CA THR A 751 -28.71 21.92 -26.60
C THR A 751 -27.51 21.99 -25.65
N ASN A 752 -26.55 21.09 -25.87
CA ASN A 752 -25.28 21.00 -25.18
C ASN A 752 -24.14 21.35 -26.14
N THR A 753 -23.03 21.83 -25.59
CA THR A 753 -21.81 22.16 -26.35
C THR A 753 -20.68 21.21 -25.98
N LEU A 754 -20.05 20.60 -26.98
CA LEU A 754 -18.78 19.89 -26.85
C LEU A 754 -17.67 20.76 -27.43
N ILE A 755 -16.60 20.99 -26.65
CA ILE A 755 -15.40 21.67 -27.08
C ILE A 755 -14.21 20.73 -26.89
N LEU A 756 -13.37 20.61 -27.91
CA LEU A 756 -12.18 19.77 -27.91
C LEU A 756 -10.97 20.64 -28.25
N PHE A 757 -9.89 20.50 -27.50
CA PHE A 757 -8.57 20.90 -27.96
C PHE A 757 -7.85 19.65 -28.50
N GLU A 758 -7.47 19.66 -29.78
CA GLU A 758 -6.77 18.58 -30.46
C GLU A 758 -5.30 18.95 -30.68
N GLU A 759 -4.42 18.21 -30.02
CA GLU A 759 -2.98 18.48 -29.94
C GLU A 759 -2.22 18.01 -31.19
N ILE A 760 -2.50 16.80 -31.69
CA ILE A 760 -1.69 16.15 -32.74
C ILE A 760 -2.38 16.10 -34.10
N GLY A 761 -3.71 16.19 -34.12
CA GLY A 761 -4.53 16.13 -35.32
C GLY A 761 -5.41 14.88 -35.34
N GLY A 762 -6.72 15.10 -35.52
CA GLY A 762 -7.73 14.03 -35.52
C GLY A 762 -8.72 14.17 -36.68
N ASN A 763 -9.67 13.26 -36.72
CA ASN A 763 -10.83 13.25 -37.61
C ASN A 763 -12.12 13.17 -36.78
N MET A 764 -12.98 14.19 -36.88
CA MET A 764 -14.19 14.32 -36.06
C MET A 764 -15.40 13.57 -36.66
N THR A 765 -15.24 12.91 -37.80
CA THR A 765 -16.35 12.30 -38.56
C THR A 765 -17.04 11.18 -37.79
N ASP A 766 -16.28 10.42 -36.99
CA ASP A 766 -16.77 9.25 -36.27
C ASP A 766 -17.17 9.55 -34.81
N ILE A 767 -17.07 10.82 -34.39
CA ILE A 767 -17.44 11.22 -33.03
C ILE A 767 -18.95 11.06 -32.84
N SER A 768 -19.34 10.37 -31.77
CA SER A 768 -20.74 10.16 -31.42
C SER A 768 -20.97 10.11 -29.91
N PHE A 769 -22.16 10.50 -29.48
CA PHE A 769 -22.62 10.31 -28.10
C PHE A 769 -23.41 9.01 -28.00
N GLN A 770 -23.14 8.25 -26.94
CA GLN A 770 -23.70 6.92 -26.73
C GLN A 770 -24.13 6.78 -25.27
N ILE A 771 -25.19 6.02 -25.02
CA ILE A 771 -25.57 5.61 -23.66
C ILE A 771 -24.89 4.29 -23.30
N VAL A 772 -24.57 4.13 -22.02
CA VAL A 772 -24.03 2.88 -21.47
C VAL A 772 -25.18 2.10 -20.83
N THR A 773 -25.58 1.01 -21.46
CA THR A 773 -26.71 0.19 -21.01
C THR A 773 -26.36 -1.28 -21.01
N VAL A 774 -27.09 -2.09 -20.25
CA VAL A 774 -27.02 -3.55 -20.33
C VAL A 774 -27.41 -4.00 -21.74
N GLY A 775 -26.51 -4.65 -22.46
CA GLY A 775 -26.82 -5.25 -23.77
C GLY A 775 -27.16 -6.73 -23.63
N THR A 776 -26.28 -7.46 -22.96
CA THR A 776 -26.44 -8.90 -22.71
C THR A 776 -26.39 -9.14 -21.22
N VAL A 777 -27.31 -9.96 -20.73
CA VAL A 777 -27.25 -10.52 -19.38
C VAL A 777 -26.89 -11.98 -19.49
N CYS A 778 -26.06 -12.44 -18.57
CA CYS A 778 -25.75 -13.84 -18.46
C CYS A 778 -25.79 -14.24 -17.01
N GLY A 779 -26.35 -15.40 -16.71
CA GLY A 779 -26.41 -15.90 -15.35
C GLY A 779 -26.16 -17.39 -15.34
N SER A 780 -25.71 -17.88 -14.19
CA SER A 780 -25.58 -19.29 -13.97
C SER A 780 -26.03 -19.68 -12.58
N ALA A 781 -26.59 -20.87 -12.45
CA ALA A 781 -26.93 -21.43 -11.15
C ALA A 781 -26.76 -22.95 -11.20
N TYR A 782 -26.36 -23.53 -10.06
CA TYR A 782 -26.25 -24.97 -9.89
C TYR A 782 -27.63 -25.59 -9.66
N GLU A 783 -27.77 -26.88 -9.98
CA GLU A 783 -28.98 -27.66 -9.69
C GLU A 783 -29.36 -27.56 -8.20
N GLY A 784 -30.66 -27.35 -7.94
CA GLY A 784 -31.19 -27.08 -6.60
C GLY A 784 -31.20 -25.60 -6.20
N SER A 785 -30.67 -24.71 -7.04
CA SER A 785 -30.74 -23.25 -6.86
C SER A 785 -31.73 -22.61 -7.85
N THR A 786 -32.07 -21.35 -7.58
CA THR A 786 -32.88 -20.51 -8.48
C THR A 786 -31.98 -19.52 -9.22
N LEU A 787 -32.09 -19.47 -10.54
CA LEU A 787 -31.41 -18.49 -11.38
C LEU A 787 -32.32 -17.29 -11.62
N GLU A 788 -31.85 -16.10 -11.24
CA GLU A 788 -32.53 -14.83 -11.53
C GLU A 788 -31.86 -14.09 -12.68
N LEU A 789 -32.67 -13.64 -13.64
CA LEU A 789 -32.25 -12.76 -14.73
C LEU A 789 -33.12 -11.50 -14.76
N ALA A 790 -32.51 -10.33 -14.94
CA ALA A 790 -33.18 -9.04 -15.00
C ALA A 790 -32.46 -8.07 -15.94
N CYS A 791 -33.23 -7.38 -16.78
CA CYS A 791 -32.75 -6.26 -17.58
C CYS A 791 -32.95 -4.95 -16.81
N GLN A 792 -31.91 -4.12 -16.72
CA GLN A 792 -31.97 -2.85 -16.00
C GLN A 792 -32.66 -1.76 -16.82
N GLY A 793 -33.16 -0.71 -16.15
CA GLY A 793 -33.70 0.49 -16.80
C GLY A 793 -35.09 0.31 -17.43
N GLY A 794 -35.92 -0.60 -16.92
CA GLY A 794 -37.27 -0.88 -17.47
C GLY A 794 -37.26 -1.63 -18.80
N ARG A 795 -36.08 -2.06 -19.27
CA ARG A 795 -35.89 -2.87 -20.48
C ARG A 795 -36.35 -4.30 -20.25
N THR A 796 -36.70 -4.98 -21.34
CA THR A 796 -37.16 -6.38 -21.27
C THR A 796 -36.12 -7.32 -21.84
N ILE A 797 -36.17 -8.58 -21.42
CA ILE A 797 -35.44 -9.67 -22.04
C ILE A 797 -36.05 -9.89 -23.43
N ALA A 798 -35.36 -9.47 -24.49
CA ALA A 798 -35.82 -9.65 -25.87
C ALA A 798 -35.85 -11.14 -26.24
N GLU A 799 -34.75 -11.82 -25.99
CA GLU A 799 -34.59 -13.23 -26.33
C GLU A 799 -33.56 -13.92 -25.44
N ILE A 800 -33.71 -15.24 -25.33
CA ILE A 800 -32.70 -16.13 -24.75
C ILE A 800 -31.79 -16.60 -25.89
N GLN A 801 -30.59 -16.05 -25.96
CA GLN A 801 -29.62 -16.37 -27.01
C GLN A 801 -29.08 -17.80 -26.88
N SER A 802 -28.82 -18.24 -25.65
CA SER A 802 -28.40 -19.61 -25.36
C SER A 802 -28.79 -20.02 -23.94
N ALA A 803 -29.09 -21.30 -23.77
CA ALA A 803 -29.30 -21.89 -22.45
C ALA A 803 -28.76 -23.32 -22.43
N THR A 804 -27.92 -23.61 -21.46
CA THR A 804 -27.13 -24.83 -21.41
C THR A 804 -27.24 -25.44 -20.02
N PHE A 805 -27.73 -26.67 -19.90
CA PHE A 805 -27.84 -27.39 -18.64
C PHE A 805 -27.06 -28.69 -18.66
N GLY A 806 -26.22 -28.91 -17.63
CA GLY A 806 -25.56 -30.18 -17.38
C GLY A 806 -24.04 -30.18 -17.47
N ASP A 807 -23.42 -29.14 -18.05
CA ASP A 807 -21.97 -28.97 -18.02
C ASP A 807 -21.54 -28.01 -16.87
N PRO A 808 -20.84 -28.50 -15.83
CA PRO A 808 -20.36 -27.66 -14.73
C PRO A 808 -19.33 -26.62 -15.16
N GLN A 809 -18.64 -26.83 -16.29
CA GLN A 809 -17.60 -25.94 -16.81
C GLN A 809 -18.14 -24.86 -17.76
N ALA A 810 -19.45 -24.85 -18.03
CA ALA A 810 -20.06 -23.82 -18.85
C ALA A 810 -19.88 -22.41 -18.23
N LYS A 811 -19.48 -21.45 -19.07
CA LYS A 811 -19.23 -20.05 -18.71
C LYS A 811 -20.04 -19.10 -19.60
N CYS A 812 -20.26 -17.89 -19.10
CA CYS A 812 -20.85 -16.77 -19.84
C CYS A 812 -19.86 -16.21 -20.89
N GLY A 813 -20.32 -15.95 -22.12
CA GLY A 813 -19.50 -15.33 -23.19
C GLY A 813 -19.75 -15.91 -24.60
N PRO A 814 -19.13 -15.33 -25.65
CA PRO A 814 -19.24 -15.85 -27.03
C PRO A 814 -18.72 -17.29 -27.10
N PHE A 815 -19.64 -18.20 -27.37
CA PHE A 815 -19.42 -19.65 -27.33
C PHE A 815 -18.35 -20.10 -28.35
N LYS A 816 -17.31 -20.80 -27.88
CA LYS A 816 -16.62 -21.80 -28.71
C LYS A 816 -17.20 -23.16 -28.36
N SER A 817 -17.84 -23.83 -29.31
CA SER A 817 -18.47 -25.12 -29.10
C SER A 817 -17.43 -26.14 -28.63
N GLY A 818 -17.55 -26.61 -27.39
CA GLY A 818 -16.71 -27.67 -26.82
C GLY A 818 -17.59 -28.86 -26.41
N SER A 819 -17.38 -29.98 -27.11
CA SER A 819 -18.01 -31.31 -26.92
C SER A 819 -19.49 -31.46 -27.33
N SER A 820 -19.75 -32.57 -28.02
CA SER A 820 -20.92 -32.91 -28.83
C SER A 820 -22.14 -33.44 -28.07
N SER A 821 -22.27 -33.17 -26.76
CA SER A 821 -23.31 -33.79 -25.91
C SER A 821 -24.29 -32.81 -25.24
N VAL A 822 -24.20 -31.50 -25.51
CA VAL A 822 -25.00 -30.50 -24.78
C VAL A 822 -26.10 -29.88 -25.65
N GLN A 823 -27.36 -30.13 -25.28
CA GLN A 823 -28.53 -29.61 -26.00
C GLN A 823 -28.81 -28.15 -25.59
N ASN A 824 -28.91 -27.23 -26.55
CA ASN A 824 -29.37 -25.87 -26.31
C ASN A 824 -30.86 -25.88 -25.94
N LYS A 825 -31.20 -25.33 -24.77
CA LYS A 825 -32.54 -25.32 -24.17
C LYS A 825 -33.21 -23.94 -24.25
N SER A 826 -32.71 -23.02 -25.07
CA SER A 826 -33.25 -21.65 -25.20
C SER A 826 -34.77 -21.59 -25.39
N ASN A 827 -35.33 -22.46 -26.24
CA ASN A 827 -36.77 -22.55 -26.51
C ASN A 827 -37.61 -22.93 -25.27
N SER A 828 -37.03 -23.64 -24.29
CA SER A 828 -37.74 -24.00 -23.06
C SER A 828 -37.83 -22.86 -22.05
N LEU A 829 -36.92 -21.87 -22.14
CA LEU A 829 -36.89 -20.71 -21.25
C LEU A 829 -37.59 -19.48 -21.84
N ALA A 830 -37.69 -19.40 -23.17
CA ALA A 830 -38.30 -18.25 -23.85
C ALA A 830 -39.72 -17.90 -23.32
N PRO A 831 -40.65 -18.84 -23.08
CA PRO A 831 -41.97 -18.50 -22.52
C PRO A 831 -41.93 -17.93 -21.10
N ALA A 832 -40.89 -18.26 -20.32
CA ALA A 832 -40.76 -17.82 -18.94
C ALA A 832 -40.11 -16.43 -18.82
N CYS A 833 -39.23 -16.06 -19.76
CA CYS A 833 -38.37 -14.89 -19.67
C CYS A 833 -38.57 -13.82 -20.76
N ALA A 834 -38.86 -14.20 -22.01
CA ALA A 834 -38.95 -13.25 -23.11
C ALA A 834 -40.10 -12.25 -22.89
N GLY A 835 -39.85 -10.97 -23.15
CA GLY A 835 -40.79 -9.87 -22.97
C GLY A 835 -40.96 -9.40 -21.51
N LYS A 836 -40.27 -9.99 -20.54
CA LYS A 836 -40.33 -9.58 -19.13
C LYS A 836 -39.10 -8.76 -18.73
N THR A 837 -39.26 -7.88 -17.74
CA THR A 837 -38.14 -7.12 -17.15
C THR A 837 -37.23 -7.99 -16.29
N SER A 838 -37.78 -9.04 -15.72
CA SER A 838 -37.04 -10.08 -14.99
C SER A 838 -37.75 -11.43 -15.08
N CYS A 839 -37.00 -12.51 -14.86
CA CYS A 839 -37.52 -13.85 -14.68
C CYS A 839 -36.69 -14.63 -13.66
N SER A 840 -37.33 -15.63 -13.06
CA SER A 840 -36.73 -16.53 -12.10
C SER A 840 -36.93 -17.97 -12.58
N ILE A 841 -35.87 -18.77 -12.53
CA ILE A 841 -35.82 -20.10 -13.12
C ILE A 841 -35.30 -21.08 -12.06
N ASP A 842 -36.15 -22.01 -11.64
CA ASP A 842 -35.71 -23.09 -10.75
C ASP A 842 -34.90 -24.13 -11.53
N VAL A 843 -33.65 -24.31 -11.12
CA VAL A 843 -32.71 -25.20 -11.80
C VAL A 843 -32.88 -26.61 -11.28
N SER A 844 -33.60 -27.44 -12.03
CA SER A 844 -33.82 -28.85 -11.69
C SER A 844 -33.80 -29.76 -12.91
N THR A 845 -33.48 -31.02 -12.68
CA THR A 845 -33.67 -32.12 -13.64
C THR A 845 -35.09 -32.28 -14.15
N ALA A 846 -36.09 -31.96 -13.33
CA ALA A 846 -37.49 -31.96 -13.76
C ALA A 846 -37.76 -30.89 -14.83
N THR A 847 -37.09 -29.74 -14.76
CA THR A 847 -37.24 -28.62 -15.69
C THR A 847 -36.52 -28.86 -17.02
N PHE A 848 -35.31 -29.44 -17.01
CA PHE A 848 -34.43 -29.48 -18.19
C PHE A 848 -34.13 -30.87 -18.76
N GLY A 849 -34.54 -31.94 -18.07
CA GLY A 849 -34.29 -33.34 -18.43
C GLY A 849 -32.92 -33.86 -17.96
N SER A 850 -32.72 -35.18 -18.01
CA SER A 850 -31.44 -35.81 -17.64
C SER A 850 -30.47 -35.84 -18.83
N SER A 851 -29.30 -35.23 -18.69
CA SER A 851 -28.16 -35.43 -19.62
C SER A 851 -27.44 -36.74 -19.30
N SER A 852 -26.97 -37.45 -20.33
CA SER A 852 -26.42 -38.82 -20.26
C SER A 852 -24.93 -38.88 -19.90
N SER A 853 -24.44 -38.03 -19.00
CA SER A 853 -23.03 -38.03 -18.59
C SER A 853 -22.87 -38.06 -17.07
N GLY A 854 -22.44 -39.22 -16.56
CA GLY A 854 -21.82 -39.41 -15.25
C GLY A 854 -22.74 -39.32 -14.01
N SER A 855 -22.97 -40.45 -13.34
CA SER A 855 -23.52 -40.48 -11.99
C SER A 855 -22.57 -39.78 -11.01
N GLY A 856 -22.95 -38.60 -10.51
CA GLY A 856 -22.24 -37.89 -9.42
C GLY A 856 -21.79 -36.45 -9.70
N ALA A 857 -21.93 -35.92 -10.93
CA ALA A 857 -21.52 -34.55 -11.24
C ALA A 857 -22.63 -33.51 -10.95
N THR A 858 -22.29 -32.42 -10.26
CA THR A 858 -23.17 -31.26 -10.04
C THR A 858 -23.49 -30.58 -11.37
N ARG A 859 -24.78 -30.46 -11.69
CA ARG A 859 -25.25 -29.85 -12.94
C ARG A 859 -25.37 -28.35 -12.78
N LYS A 860 -25.05 -27.61 -13.83
CA LYS A 860 -25.14 -26.15 -13.88
C LYS A 860 -25.98 -25.72 -15.06
N LEU A 861 -26.88 -24.77 -14.84
CA LEU A 861 -27.57 -24.03 -15.89
C LEU A 861 -26.77 -22.75 -16.16
N VAL A 862 -26.49 -22.46 -17.43
CA VAL A 862 -25.94 -21.19 -17.89
C VAL A 862 -26.89 -20.62 -18.93
N VAL A 863 -27.33 -19.38 -18.76
CA VAL A 863 -28.27 -18.71 -19.65
C VAL A 863 -27.68 -17.38 -20.08
N GLN A 864 -27.68 -17.11 -21.38
CA GLN A 864 -27.34 -15.82 -21.96
C GLN A 864 -28.57 -15.25 -22.65
N ALA A 865 -28.91 -14.01 -22.34
CA ALA A 865 -30.09 -13.33 -22.85
C ALA A 865 -29.77 -11.89 -23.28
N VAL A 866 -30.51 -11.39 -24.26
CA VAL A 866 -30.35 -10.03 -24.80
C VAL A 866 -31.40 -9.13 -24.18
N CYS A 867 -30.99 -7.94 -23.74
CA CYS A 867 -31.89 -6.90 -23.24
C CYS A 867 -32.20 -5.89 -24.36
N SER A 868 -33.49 -5.62 -24.60
CA SER A 868 -33.97 -4.62 -25.56
C SER A 868 -34.70 -3.48 -24.88
#